data_AF-Q7N250-F1
#
_entry.id   AF-Q7N250-F1
#
_cell.length_a   1.000
_cell.length_b   1.000
_cell.length_c   1.000
_cell.angle_alpha   90.00
_cell.angle_beta   90.00
_cell.angle_gamma   90.00
#
_symmetry.space_group_name_H-M   'P 1'
#
loop_
_entity.id
_entity.type
_entity.pdbx_description
1 polymer ?
#
loop_
_entity_poly.entity_id
_entity_poly.type
_entity_poly.pdbx_seq_one_letter_code
_entity_poly.pdbx_strand_id
1 'polypeptide(L)'
;MKVNRHHQYGYFGYIFITLSLVGIFLMLIYLNKTLLEERGLLKSALYAYATVFPLLLIGLFSNAVWWHIRQNKAQKKLRPETERTADRSSQSALVLSDLGDRMRLRYGRFWWYKVRILLVVGEVEQVEAIAPGLTTTHWLEGYRTLLLWGGSLQAEPNTAQLMALRRLRRYRPLNAIVWALTENQSAQPVWMDKALRMLQKQAHQLRWQAPVYLWQVCHSTWSQEGRITQTVGCFFPERCTPDIVATQLQTLVDPLRERGMQQLLEKTAHDFLCRLSANLKQQGIAHWQQVLTPWLAEYGDVVSLRGLMFSLPLKAQTTRLPQIWLPDTAWQGVLEGSRCFHGRRVGMLHTQTVCRGLIVLGLLWGAGMVLSFFTNRDQLAVVQAAVTDLKVQPENSDAQLMALKDLRNEVDRLQDRAEHGVPWYERFGLSQNQKLLTAVLPDYAQVNNRLIRDKAAAVLHAKLSALVNLPPGSPLRAKWAQAGHDQLKAYLMMAQPEKVDAVFLTRILDENEPERAGIAPAVWLDMAWDLWSFYAENLAAHPEWRITPDKALIKQVRQLLLLQLGKHNAEAALYQQMLQSVEKNYSDLTLRQMTGDTDAARLFTTSHVIPGMFTRQAWEGGIQKAIAEAVASRKEAIDWVLSDNRQAVSASVSPEELKARLTARYFTDFAGVWQDFLNSLRWNKTRNLSDVIDQLTLMADGRQSPLIALMNTLAYQGETGQQGPSLSDSLVKSAKTLLNKKTPRMINQQTAGLHGPMDETFGPLLALMGENQAEGRIKADSTLNLQTFLTRVTDVRLKLQQMNNSDDPPAMANALAKTVFEGKSTDLTDTQGYGRLIAASLGGQWRSFGQTLFVEPLAQAWQGVLKPATANLNSQWQTAIVDNWDRAFAGRYPFAGGDSEISLPMLGQFIRSDSGRIEQFLTRQLGGILHKAGNQWVVDEVNGQGVQINPDFLKAINQLSQLSDLLFADGSQGLRFELRARAVRDVVETDLTIDGQKLRYFNQMESWQSFRWPGETYKPGVMLTWTSVNAGARLFGDYQGNWGLIRWLAQAKAERLDESRYRLIFTAPDGLPLTWILRTELGEGPLALLKLRGFKLPKNIFVVTPGNHTTISAVNDDDLITE
;
A
#
# COMPACT_ATOMS: atom_id res chain seq x y z
N MET A 1 -4.16 30.10 28.72
CA MET A 1 -3.93 29.95 30.18
C MET A 1 -2.51 30.44 30.48
N LYS A 2 -2.39 31.62 31.12
CA LYS A 2 -1.11 32.25 31.49
C LYS A 2 -0.48 31.45 32.63
N VAL A 3 0.78 31.05 32.49
CA VAL A 3 1.63 30.67 33.63
C VAL A 3 2.97 31.39 33.51
N ASN A 4 3.23 32.22 34.53
CA ASN A 4 4.39 33.08 34.73
C ASN A 4 5.73 32.34 34.58
N ARG A 5 6.61 32.85 33.72
CA ARG A 5 8.07 32.64 33.81
C ARG A 5 8.69 33.80 34.58
N HIS A 6 8.81 33.65 35.89
CA HIS A 6 9.70 34.49 36.70
C HIS A 6 10.72 33.61 37.42
N HIS A 7 11.98 34.05 37.38
CA HIS A 7 13.20 33.51 38.03
C HIS A 7 14.05 32.50 37.23
N GLN A 8 14.58 32.92 36.09
CA GLN A 8 15.84 32.37 35.52
C GLN A 8 17.03 33.35 35.60
N TYR A 9 16.84 34.58 36.10
CA TYR A 9 17.86 35.65 36.04
C TYR A 9 18.98 35.56 37.09
N GLY A 10 18.87 34.70 38.10
CA GLY A 10 19.93 34.56 39.11
C GLY A 10 21.23 33.96 38.55
N TYR A 11 21.15 32.96 37.68
CA TYR A 11 22.32 32.19 37.25
C TYR A 11 23.24 32.96 36.30
N PHE A 12 22.66 33.68 35.33
CA PHE A 12 23.42 34.51 34.40
C PHE A 12 23.98 35.77 35.08
N GLY A 13 23.30 36.32 36.09
CA GLY A 13 23.80 37.44 36.88
C GLY A 13 25.11 37.13 37.62
N TYR A 14 25.22 35.96 38.25
CA TYR A 14 26.46 35.54 38.94
C TYR A 14 27.62 35.28 37.96
N ILE A 15 27.34 34.75 36.77
CA ILE A 15 28.35 34.57 35.71
C ILE A 15 28.82 35.94 35.19
N PHE A 16 27.90 36.88 35.02
CA PHE A 16 28.22 38.23 34.55
C PHE A 16 29.04 39.04 35.57
N ILE A 17 28.69 38.97 36.86
CA ILE A 17 29.44 39.63 37.94
C ILE A 17 30.86 39.04 38.07
N THR A 18 31.01 37.71 37.97
CA THR A 18 32.32 37.06 38.07
C THR A 18 33.22 37.35 36.87
N LEU A 19 32.67 37.37 35.64
CA LEU A 19 33.40 37.81 34.45
C LEU A 19 33.76 39.30 34.50
N SER A 20 32.89 40.14 35.07
CA SER A 20 33.16 41.57 35.24
C SER A 20 34.28 41.82 36.25
N LEU A 21 34.31 41.10 37.38
CA LEU A 21 35.41 41.14 38.35
C LEU A 21 36.74 40.66 37.75
N VAL A 22 36.71 39.65 36.88
CA VAL A 22 37.89 39.15 36.15
C VAL A 22 38.39 40.20 35.15
N GLY A 23 37.48 40.87 34.45
CA GLY A 23 37.80 41.98 33.55
C GLY A 23 38.43 43.16 34.29
N ILE A 24 37.88 43.55 35.44
CA ILE A 24 38.42 44.60 36.30
C ILE A 24 39.82 44.24 36.83
N PHE A 25 40.04 42.98 37.21
CA PHE A 25 41.35 42.52 37.71
C PHE A 25 42.43 42.52 36.61
N LEU A 26 42.09 42.11 35.38
CA LEU A 26 42.98 42.22 34.22
C LEU A 26 43.24 43.67 33.82
N MET A 27 42.22 44.53 33.90
CA MET A 27 42.34 45.96 33.65
C MET A 27 43.27 46.63 34.67
N LEU A 28 43.19 46.27 35.96
CA LEU A 28 44.10 46.74 37.01
C LEU A 28 45.55 46.28 36.81
N ILE A 29 45.77 45.05 36.32
CA ILE A 29 47.11 44.57 35.94
C ILE A 29 47.65 45.35 34.74
N TYR A 30 46.80 45.66 33.76
CA TYR A 30 47.19 46.40 32.57
C TYR A 30 47.51 47.88 32.87
N LEU A 31 46.69 48.55 33.68
CA LEU A 31 46.91 49.95 34.10
C LEU A 31 48.16 50.12 34.96
N ASN A 32 48.48 49.14 35.82
CA ASN A 32 49.66 49.20 36.70
C ASN A 32 50.86 48.40 36.18
N LYS A 33 50.88 48.07 34.88
CA LYS A 33 51.87 47.17 34.27
C LYS A 33 53.31 47.61 34.56
N THR A 34 53.62 48.90 34.38
CA THR A 34 54.95 49.47 34.60
C THR A 34 55.39 49.36 36.07
N LEU A 35 54.49 49.67 37.00
CA LEU A 35 54.73 49.63 38.45
C LEU A 35 54.88 48.19 38.99
N LEU A 36 54.22 47.22 38.35
CA LEU A 36 54.34 45.78 38.63
C LEU A 36 55.62 45.15 38.04
N GLU A 37 56.12 45.69 36.92
CA GLU A 37 57.38 45.31 36.28
C GLU A 37 58.59 45.79 37.10
N GLU A 38 58.59 47.03 37.58
CA GLU A 38 59.66 47.58 38.44
C GLU A 38 59.81 46.82 39.77
N ARG A 39 58.71 46.30 40.33
CA ARG A 39 58.73 45.51 41.57
C ARG A 39 58.92 44.01 41.37
N GLY A 40 59.09 43.54 40.13
CA GLY A 40 59.26 42.11 39.81
C GLY A 40 58.06 41.21 40.11
N LEU A 41 56.90 41.78 40.42
CA LEU A 41 55.69 41.07 40.87
C LEU A 41 54.72 40.75 39.71
N LEU A 42 55.03 41.16 38.49
CA LEU A 42 54.17 40.93 37.34
C LEU A 42 53.98 39.43 37.04
N LYS A 43 55.05 38.63 37.21
CA LYS A 43 54.98 37.17 37.07
C LYS A 43 54.09 36.55 38.15
N SER A 44 54.21 36.95 39.42
CA SER A 44 53.39 36.40 40.50
C SER A 44 51.92 36.80 40.38
N ALA A 45 51.60 38.01 39.93
CA ALA A 45 50.23 38.44 39.65
C ALA A 45 49.59 37.64 38.49
N LEU A 46 50.35 37.37 37.42
CA LEU A 46 49.90 36.52 36.31
C LEU A 46 49.75 35.04 36.73
N TYR A 47 50.64 34.52 37.59
CA TYR A 47 50.52 33.18 38.16
C TYR A 47 49.31 33.05 39.11
N ALA A 48 49.03 34.06 39.93
CA ALA A 48 47.83 34.10 40.76
C ALA A 48 46.56 34.08 39.91
N TYR A 49 46.53 34.85 38.82
CA TYR A 49 45.44 34.78 37.83
C TYR A 49 45.29 33.38 37.22
N ALA A 50 46.39 32.77 36.76
CA ALA A 50 46.38 31.46 36.13
C ALA A 50 45.97 30.30 37.06
N THR A 51 46.07 30.48 38.39
CA THR A 51 45.74 29.45 39.39
C THR A 51 44.36 29.66 40.00
N VAL A 52 43.98 30.89 40.33
CA VAL A 52 42.71 31.20 41.02
C VAL A 52 41.52 31.16 40.05
N PHE A 53 41.72 31.56 38.79
CA PHE A 53 40.65 31.58 37.79
C PHE A 53 40.11 30.18 37.44
N PRO A 54 40.94 29.14 37.18
CA PRO A 54 40.44 27.79 36.95
C PRO A 54 39.73 27.20 38.17
N LEU A 55 40.18 27.51 39.40
CA LEU A 55 39.56 27.03 40.63
C LEU A 55 38.14 27.58 40.83
N LEU A 56 37.92 28.87 40.54
CA LEU A 56 36.59 29.49 40.57
C LEU A 56 35.66 28.91 39.48
N LEU A 57 36.19 28.67 38.28
CA LEU A 57 35.45 28.06 37.17
C LEU A 57 35.05 26.60 37.45
N ILE A 58 35.94 25.81 38.06
CA ILE A 58 35.66 24.44 38.49
C ILE A 58 34.61 24.43 39.62
N GLY A 59 34.66 25.39 40.54
CA GLY A 59 33.64 25.59 41.58
C GLY A 59 32.25 25.88 41.01
N LEU A 60 32.15 26.72 39.98
CA LEU A 60 30.90 27.07 39.32
C LEU A 60 30.29 25.89 38.52
N PHE A 61 31.12 25.16 37.76
CA PHE A 61 30.66 24.00 36.99
C PHE A 61 30.26 22.81 37.87
N SER A 62 31.00 22.57 38.96
CA SER A 62 30.67 21.48 39.89
C SER A 62 29.35 21.72 40.63
N ASN A 63 29.02 22.98 40.95
CA ASN A 63 27.76 23.34 41.59
C ASN A 63 26.57 23.24 40.61
N ALA A 64 26.75 23.64 39.34
CA ALA A 64 25.74 23.50 38.29
C ALA A 64 25.42 22.02 37.98
N VAL A 65 26.45 21.17 37.90
CA VAL A 65 26.30 19.72 37.70
C VAL A 65 25.66 19.06 38.92
N TRP A 66 26.02 19.48 40.14
CA TRP A 66 25.41 18.97 41.38
C TRP A 66 23.92 19.32 41.48
N TRP A 67 23.52 20.53 41.08
CA TRP A 67 22.12 20.96 41.07
C TRP A 67 21.29 20.20 40.02
N HIS A 68 21.83 19.99 38.82
CA HIS A 68 21.17 19.22 37.75
C HIS A 68 21.02 17.73 38.12
N ILE A 69 22.01 17.14 38.78
CA ILE A 69 21.95 15.76 39.29
C ILE A 69 20.92 15.65 40.43
N ARG A 70 20.76 16.69 41.26
CA ARG A 70 19.76 16.72 42.35
C ARG A 70 18.33 16.80 41.82
N GLN A 71 18.08 17.58 40.77
CA GLN A 71 16.77 17.61 40.07
C GLN A 71 16.44 16.26 39.41
N ASN A 72 17.41 15.62 38.73
CA ASN A 72 17.20 14.32 38.08
C ASN A 72 17.03 13.15 39.07
N LYS A 73 17.52 13.29 40.32
CA LYS A 73 17.25 12.31 41.40
C LYS A 73 15.89 12.52 42.08
N ALA A 74 15.33 13.73 42.06
CA ALA A 74 13.98 14.00 42.56
C ALA A 74 12.89 13.45 41.61
N GLN A 75 13.10 13.48 40.30
CA GLN A 75 12.18 12.94 39.29
C GLN A 75 12.23 11.42 39.10
N LYS A 76 13.25 10.72 39.63
CA LYS A 76 13.38 9.25 39.54
C LYS A 76 12.75 8.47 40.70
N LYS A 77 12.01 9.14 41.60
CA LYS A 77 11.30 8.51 42.72
C LYS A 77 9.85 8.08 42.41
N LEU A 78 9.38 8.22 41.17
CA LEU A 78 8.09 7.70 40.70
C LEU A 78 8.27 6.85 39.44
N ARG A 79 8.60 5.56 39.62
CA ARG A 79 8.21 4.48 38.71
C ARG A 79 8.36 3.14 39.44
N PRO A 80 7.35 2.25 39.43
CA PRO A 80 7.38 1.02 40.20
C PRO A 80 8.30 -0.03 39.56
N GLU A 81 8.83 -0.90 40.42
CA GLU A 81 9.64 -2.07 40.11
C GLU A 81 8.89 -3.05 39.19
N THR A 82 9.66 -3.79 38.37
CA THR A 82 9.17 -5.03 37.77
C THR A 82 10.26 -6.08 37.90
N GLU A 83 9.95 -7.11 38.67
CA GLU A 83 10.77 -8.29 38.94
C GLU A 83 11.12 -9.04 37.66
N ARG A 84 12.37 -9.48 37.53
CA ARG A 84 12.75 -10.66 36.75
C ARG A 84 13.88 -11.43 37.43
N THR A 85 13.47 -12.57 37.99
CA THR A 85 14.15 -13.87 38.09
C THR A 85 15.64 -13.90 38.38
N ALA A 86 15.93 -14.32 39.62
CA ALA A 86 17.24 -14.67 40.14
C ALA A 86 17.83 -15.89 39.42
N ASP A 87 19.02 -15.70 38.89
CA ASP A 87 19.95 -16.77 38.55
C ASP A 87 21.17 -16.65 39.47
N ARG A 88 21.86 -17.76 39.76
CA ARG A 88 22.91 -17.84 40.80
C ARG A 88 24.06 -16.83 40.64
N SER A 89 24.24 -16.21 39.47
CA SER A 89 25.16 -15.08 39.21
C SER A 89 24.81 -13.78 39.93
N SER A 90 23.59 -13.67 40.48
CA SER A 90 23.06 -12.46 41.11
C SER A 90 23.41 -12.32 42.59
N GLN A 91 23.75 -13.40 43.30
CA GLN A 91 24.08 -13.34 44.74
C GLN A 91 25.41 -12.62 45.01
N SER A 92 26.47 -12.90 44.27
CA SER A 92 27.79 -12.26 44.46
C SER A 92 27.78 -10.76 44.09
N ALA A 93 27.01 -10.35 43.08
CA ALA A 93 26.80 -8.93 42.75
C ALA A 93 25.95 -8.19 43.80
N LEU A 94 24.95 -8.85 44.39
CA LEU A 94 24.16 -8.31 45.52
C LEU A 94 25.01 -8.11 46.77
N VAL A 95 25.86 -9.08 47.12
CA VAL A 95 26.76 -9.00 48.28
C VAL A 95 27.75 -7.83 48.15
N LEU A 96 28.31 -7.60 46.95
CA LEU A 96 29.22 -6.48 46.69
C LEU A 96 28.55 -5.10 46.79
N SER A 97 27.23 -5.02 46.57
CA SER A 97 26.50 -3.76 46.62
C SER A 97 26.30 -3.24 48.05
N ASP A 98 26.06 -4.12 49.01
CA ASP A 98 25.91 -3.80 50.44
C ASP A 98 27.27 -3.59 51.15
N LEU A 99 28.34 -4.16 50.59
CA LEU A 99 29.69 -4.10 51.16
C LEU A 99 30.22 -2.66 51.32
N GLY A 100 29.86 -1.76 50.39
CA GLY A 100 30.28 -0.36 50.45
C GLY A 100 29.76 0.41 51.65
N ASP A 101 28.54 0.12 52.09
CA ASP A 101 27.92 0.73 53.26
C ASP A 101 28.44 0.11 54.56
N ARG A 102 28.67 -1.21 54.59
CA ARG A 102 29.34 -1.88 55.72
C ARG A 102 30.77 -1.37 55.95
N MET A 103 31.55 -1.21 54.89
CA MET A 103 32.90 -0.65 54.99
C MET A 103 32.87 0.81 55.43
N ARG A 104 31.87 1.59 55.01
CA ARG A 104 31.68 2.98 55.45
C ARG A 104 31.32 3.06 56.94
N LEU A 105 30.48 2.16 57.44
CA LEU A 105 30.13 2.08 58.85
C LEU A 105 31.35 1.75 59.71
N ARG A 106 32.20 0.81 59.29
CA ARG A 106 33.37 0.36 60.08
C ARG A 106 34.60 1.27 59.99
N TYR A 107 34.90 1.82 58.81
CA TYR A 107 36.15 2.57 58.55
C TYR A 107 35.94 4.07 58.26
N GLY A 108 34.68 4.52 58.21
CA GLY A 108 34.26 5.90 57.95
C GLY A 108 34.07 6.23 56.47
N ARG A 109 33.72 7.49 56.18
CA ARG A 109 33.42 7.98 54.82
C ARG A 109 34.54 7.72 53.80
N PHE A 110 35.80 7.74 54.23
CA PHE A 110 36.99 7.57 53.39
C PHE A 110 37.59 6.16 53.45
N TRP A 111 36.79 5.14 53.78
CA TRP A 111 37.25 3.75 53.95
C TRP A 111 38.06 3.22 52.76
N TRP A 112 37.75 3.66 51.54
CA TRP A 112 38.41 3.24 50.30
C TRP A 112 39.91 3.62 50.21
N TYR A 113 40.40 4.51 51.09
CA TYR A 113 41.83 4.78 51.24
C TYR A 113 42.48 3.92 52.35
N LYS A 114 41.68 3.40 53.29
CA LYS A 114 42.17 2.66 54.46
C LYS A 114 42.18 1.14 54.27
N VAL A 115 41.25 0.61 53.46
CA VAL A 115 41.08 -0.83 53.23
C VAL A 115 41.68 -1.22 51.88
N ARG A 116 42.44 -2.32 51.87
CA ARG A 116 43.02 -2.94 50.67
C ARG A 116 42.11 -4.06 50.19
N ILE A 117 41.87 -4.16 48.88
CA ILE A 117 40.99 -5.20 48.31
C ILE A 117 41.85 -6.20 47.53
N LEU A 118 41.85 -7.46 47.97
CA LEU A 118 42.54 -8.55 47.27
C LEU A 118 41.49 -9.51 46.69
N LEU A 119 41.63 -9.84 45.41
CA LEU A 119 40.78 -10.82 44.74
C LEU A 119 41.47 -12.17 44.73
N VAL A 120 40.84 -13.21 45.29
CA VAL A 120 41.38 -14.57 45.30
C VAL A 120 40.65 -15.39 44.24
N VAL A 121 41.40 -15.94 43.29
CA VAL A 121 40.89 -16.67 42.12
C VAL A 121 41.51 -18.07 42.06
N GLY A 122 40.77 -19.04 41.51
CA GLY A 122 41.16 -20.46 41.45
C GLY A 122 39.95 -21.38 41.57
N GLU A 123 40.13 -22.69 41.45
CA GLU A 123 39.03 -23.61 41.78
C GLU A 123 38.73 -23.59 43.28
N VAL A 124 37.50 -23.95 43.63
CA VAL A 124 36.96 -23.86 45.00
C VAL A 124 37.89 -24.52 46.02
N GLU A 125 38.41 -25.71 45.71
CA GLU A 125 39.31 -26.46 46.59
C GLU A 125 40.63 -25.73 46.85
N GLN A 126 41.26 -25.13 45.83
CA GLN A 126 42.54 -24.43 46.00
C GLN A 126 42.37 -23.09 46.71
N VAL A 127 41.25 -22.38 46.45
CA VAL A 127 40.93 -21.14 47.16
C VAL A 127 40.65 -21.41 48.63
N GLU A 128 39.86 -22.45 48.94
CA GLU A 128 39.61 -22.87 50.33
C GLU A 128 40.89 -23.37 51.02
N ALA A 129 41.83 -23.96 50.28
CA ALA A 129 43.12 -24.36 50.82
C ALA A 129 44.00 -23.18 51.25
N ILE A 130 43.87 -21.98 50.67
CA ILE A 130 44.66 -20.80 51.06
C ILE A 130 43.88 -19.76 51.87
N ALA A 131 42.55 -19.73 51.73
CA ALA A 131 41.65 -18.84 52.44
C ALA A 131 40.39 -19.62 52.84
N PRO A 132 40.46 -20.45 53.89
CA PRO A 132 39.33 -21.26 54.34
C PRO A 132 38.11 -20.39 54.71
N GLY A 133 36.93 -20.77 54.24
CA GLY A 133 35.65 -20.08 54.41
C GLY A 133 35.35 -19.00 53.36
N LEU A 134 36.27 -18.67 52.46
CA LEU A 134 36.09 -17.57 51.50
C LEU A 134 35.06 -17.87 50.42
N THR A 135 34.99 -19.11 49.92
CA THR A 135 34.05 -19.47 48.84
C THR A 135 32.62 -19.56 49.34
N THR A 136 32.43 -19.99 50.60
CA THR A 136 31.11 -20.06 51.26
C THR A 136 30.56 -18.70 51.65
N THR A 137 31.41 -17.77 52.12
CA THR A 137 31.01 -16.42 52.55
C THR A 137 31.11 -15.35 51.46
N HIS A 138 31.75 -15.66 50.34
CA HIS A 138 32.13 -14.79 49.21
C HIS A 138 33.10 -13.65 49.52
N TRP A 139 33.21 -13.22 50.77
CA TRP A 139 34.19 -12.25 51.22
C TRP A 139 34.58 -12.46 52.68
N LEU A 140 35.82 -12.15 53.01
CA LEU A 140 36.33 -12.13 54.37
C LEU A 140 37.09 -10.82 54.62
N GLU A 141 37.06 -10.29 55.84
CA GLU A 141 37.72 -9.04 56.19
C GLU A 141 38.57 -9.16 57.46
N GLY A 142 39.78 -8.58 57.39
CA GLY A 142 40.72 -8.52 58.51
C GLY A 142 41.99 -7.77 58.13
N TYR A 143 42.71 -7.21 59.11
CA TYR A 143 44.00 -6.52 58.88
C TYR A 143 43.93 -5.40 57.82
N ARG A 144 42.82 -4.64 57.82
CA ARG A 144 42.50 -3.62 56.80
C ARG A 144 42.57 -4.15 55.37
N THR A 145 42.26 -5.43 55.21
CA THR A 145 42.30 -6.15 53.94
C THR A 145 40.97 -6.88 53.78
N LEU A 146 40.39 -6.72 52.61
CA LEU A 146 39.15 -7.34 52.19
C LEU A 146 39.51 -8.39 51.13
N LEU A 147 39.33 -9.66 51.48
CA LEU A 147 39.43 -10.76 50.55
C LEU A 147 38.09 -10.95 49.86
N LEU A 148 38.13 -11.07 48.53
CA LEU A 148 36.95 -11.32 47.72
C LEU A 148 37.16 -12.58 46.89
N TRP A 149 36.17 -13.46 46.85
CA TRP A 149 36.19 -14.60 45.95
C TRP A 149 35.92 -14.17 44.52
N GLY A 150 36.88 -14.41 43.62
CA GLY A 150 36.80 -14.04 42.21
C GLY A 150 36.42 -15.17 41.26
N GLY A 151 36.13 -16.37 41.77
CA GLY A 151 35.77 -17.55 40.98
C GLY A 151 36.96 -18.24 40.30
N SER A 152 36.65 -19.23 39.46
CA SER A 152 37.64 -19.95 38.64
C SER A 152 38.05 -19.13 37.41
N LEU A 153 39.34 -19.12 37.09
CA LEU A 153 39.88 -18.52 35.86
C LEU A 153 39.67 -19.41 34.62
N GLN A 154 39.03 -20.57 34.76
CA GLN A 154 38.66 -21.43 33.65
C GLN A 154 37.27 -21.11 33.07
N ALA A 155 36.49 -20.28 33.77
CA ALA A 155 35.21 -19.74 33.31
C ALA A 155 35.35 -18.26 32.88
N GLU A 156 34.40 -17.77 32.08
CA GLU A 156 34.40 -16.36 31.70
C GLU A 156 34.17 -15.44 32.91
N PRO A 157 34.84 -14.27 32.96
CA PRO A 157 34.73 -13.36 34.08
C PRO A 157 33.32 -12.81 34.23
N ASN A 158 32.76 -12.90 35.44
CA ASN A 158 31.44 -12.35 35.75
C ASN A 158 31.46 -10.81 35.65
N THR A 159 30.95 -10.29 34.54
CA THR A 159 30.92 -8.86 34.23
C THR A 159 30.16 -8.05 35.28
N ALA A 160 29.08 -8.60 35.85
CA ALA A 160 28.29 -7.95 36.89
C ALA A 160 29.09 -7.77 38.18
N GLN A 161 29.84 -8.81 38.58
CA GLN A 161 30.72 -8.77 39.76
C GLN A 161 31.85 -7.74 39.58
N LEU A 162 32.48 -7.70 38.40
CA LEU A 162 33.56 -6.75 38.09
C LEU A 162 33.05 -5.30 37.97
N MET A 163 31.85 -5.10 37.44
CA MET A 163 31.22 -3.78 37.44
C MET A 163 30.84 -3.35 38.87
N ALA A 164 30.35 -4.26 39.71
CA ALA A 164 30.07 -3.97 41.12
C ALA A 164 31.35 -3.58 41.87
N LEU A 165 32.46 -4.29 41.66
CA LEU A 165 33.80 -3.92 42.16
C LEU A 165 34.24 -2.53 41.71
N ARG A 166 34.03 -2.20 40.43
CA ARG A 166 34.36 -0.88 39.89
C ARG A 166 33.47 0.22 40.46
N ARG A 167 32.21 -0.07 40.80
CA ARG A 167 31.31 0.86 41.51
C ARG A 167 31.75 1.05 42.97
N LEU A 168 32.17 -0.02 43.62
CA LEU A 168 32.67 -0.02 45.00
C LEU A 168 33.91 0.89 45.14
N ARG A 169 34.87 0.80 44.20
CA ARG A 169 36.05 1.69 44.17
C ARG A 169 36.44 2.09 42.74
N ARG A 170 35.97 3.27 42.30
CA ARG A 170 36.07 3.76 40.91
C ARG A 170 37.49 3.95 40.38
N TYR A 171 38.46 4.32 41.24
CA TYR A 171 39.79 4.71 40.79
C TYR A 171 40.85 3.61 40.85
N ARG A 172 40.74 2.69 41.83
CA ARG A 172 41.65 1.56 42.10
C ARG A 172 40.82 0.36 42.58
N PRO A 173 40.12 -0.36 41.69
CA PRO A 173 39.15 -1.37 42.08
C PRO A 173 39.77 -2.50 42.91
N LEU A 174 41.01 -2.91 42.59
CA LEU A 174 41.73 -3.97 43.28
C LEU A 174 43.16 -3.53 43.63
N ASN A 175 43.67 -4.02 44.75
CA ASN A 175 45.06 -3.86 45.19
C ASN A 175 45.95 -4.98 44.66
N ALA A 176 45.47 -6.23 44.65
CA ALA A 176 46.13 -7.36 43.99
C ALA A 176 45.15 -8.49 43.69
N ILE A 177 45.58 -9.43 42.84
CA ILE A 177 44.91 -10.69 42.56
C ILE A 177 45.83 -11.82 43.03
N VAL A 178 45.29 -12.80 43.75
CA VAL A 178 46.00 -14.00 44.19
C VAL A 178 45.39 -15.20 43.50
N TRP A 179 46.18 -15.89 42.71
CA TRP A 179 45.73 -17.05 41.96
C TRP A 179 46.22 -18.33 42.62
N ALA A 180 45.29 -19.07 43.24
CA ALA A 180 45.52 -20.36 43.85
C ALA A 180 45.47 -21.48 42.81
N LEU A 181 46.51 -22.32 42.75
CA LEU A 181 46.61 -23.43 41.82
C LEU A 181 47.46 -24.58 42.39
N THR A 182 47.37 -25.78 41.81
CA THR A 182 48.18 -26.94 42.18
C THR A 182 49.35 -27.17 41.22
N GLU A 183 50.32 -27.99 41.62
CA GLU A 183 51.45 -28.40 40.78
C GLU A 183 50.98 -28.98 39.43
N ASN A 184 49.97 -29.85 39.45
CA ASN A 184 49.38 -30.46 38.25
C ASN A 184 48.74 -29.42 37.32
N GLN A 185 48.06 -28.41 37.87
CA GLN A 185 47.48 -27.31 37.08
C GLN A 185 48.58 -26.43 36.46
N SER A 186 49.70 -26.21 37.17
CA SER A 186 50.83 -25.45 36.64
C SER A 186 51.52 -26.13 35.45
N ALA A 187 51.47 -27.47 35.40
CA ALA A 187 52.09 -28.27 34.36
C ALA A 187 51.27 -28.38 33.06
N GLN A 188 50.06 -27.81 33.00
CA GLN A 188 49.22 -27.82 31.82
C GLN A 188 49.29 -26.46 31.09
N PRO A 189 50.04 -26.32 29.97
CA PRO A 189 50.23 -25.04 29.30
C PRO A 189 48.92 -24.40 28.82
N VAL A 190 47.99 -25.22 28.31
CA VAL A 190 46.67 -24.77 27.84
C VAL A 190 45.82 -24.21 28.99
N TRP A 191 45.92 -24.81 30.18
CA TRP A 191 45.19 -24.37 31.36
C TRP A 191 45.71 -23.01 31.86
N MET A 192 47.04 -22.83 31.83
CA MET A 192 47.71 -21.58 32.19
C MET A 192 47.39 -20.45 31.20
N ASP A 193 47.47 -20.72 29.89
CA ASP A 193 47.17 -19.73 28.85
C ASP A 193 45.71 -19.25 28.91
N LYS A 194 44.77 -20.17 29.09
CA LYS A 194 43.34 -19.83 29.21
C LYS A 194 43.09 -18.89 30.41
N ALA A 195 43.72 -19.17 31.54
CA ALA A 195 43.60 -18.32 32.73
C ALA A 195 44.27 -16.96 32.54
N LEU A 196 45.38 -16.86 31.79
CA LEU A 196 46.01 -15.59 31.43
C LEU A 196 45.11 -14.72 30.58
N ARG A 197 44.46 -15.31 29.56
CA ARG A 197 43.45 -14.61 28.75
C ARG A 197 42.27 -14.14 29.61
N MET A 198 41.84 -14.92 30.60
CA MET A 198 40.77 -14.48 31.51
C MET A 198 41.22 -13.31 32.39
N LEU A 199 42.44 -13.33 32.94
CA LEU A 199 43.01 -12.20 33.68
C LEU A 199 43.15 -10.96 32.79
N GLN A 200 43.54 -11.13 31.53
CA GLN A 200 43.60 -10.06 30.54
C GLN A 200 42.20 -9.47 30.30
N LYS A 201 41.17 -10.30 30.09
CA LYS A 201 39.76 -9.86 29.97
C LYS A 201 39.30 -9.11 31.22
N GLN A 202 39.62 -9.62 32.42
CA GLN A 202 39.30 -8.95 33.69
C GLN A 202 39.95 -7.56 33.80
N ALA A 203 41.24 -7.45 33.47
CA ALA A 203 41.97 -6.19 33.49
C ALA A 203 41.37 -5.14 32.54
N HIS A 204 40.97 -5.55 31.33
CA HIS A 204 40.29 -4.68 30.36
C HIS A 204 38.92 -4.21 30.86
N GLN A 205 38.10 -5.11 31.40
CA GLN A 205 36.76 -4.77 31.93
C GLN A 205 36.85 -3.83 33.14
N LEU A 206 37.80 -4.06 34.04
CA LEU A 206 38.08 -3.18 35.17
C LEU A 206 38.76 -1.86 34.76
N ARG A 207 39.38 -1.81 33.57
CA ARG A 207 40.33 -0.77 33.12
C ARG A 207 41.48 -0.55 34.12
N TRP A 208 41.85 -1.62 34.80
CA TRP A 208 42.82 -1.62 35.88
C TRP A 208 43.58 -2.95 35.88
N GLN A 209 44.88 -2.87 35.69
CA GLN A 209 45.83 -3.98 35.79
C GLN A 209 46.29 -4.06 37.24
N ALA A 210 45.79 -5.05 37.96
CA ALA A 210 46.21 -5.32 39.33
C ALA A 210 47.45 -6.24 39.35
N PRO A 211 48.38 -6.07 40.32
CA PRO A 211 49.43 -7.02 40.65
C PRO A 211 48.86 -8.43 40.83
N VAL A 212 49.43 -9.43 40.14
CA VAL A 212 49.03 -10.83 40.27
C VAL A 212 50.10 -11.61 41.02
N TYR A 213 49.69 -12.36 42.03
CA TYR A 213 50.52 -13.30 42.77
C TYR A 213 50.06 -14.73 42.49
N LEU A 214 50.97 -15.58 42.02
CA LEU A 214 50.72 -17.00 41.89
C LEU A 214 50.93 -17.68 43.23
N TRP A 215 50.03 -18.58 43.58
CA TRP A 215 50.12 -19.35 44.82
C TRP A 215 49.95 -20.84 44.51
N GLN A 216 51.05 -21.58 44.52
CA GLN A 216 51.03 -23.02 44.36
C GLN A 216 50.71 -23.68 45.71
N VAL A 217 49.55 -24.34 45.77
CA VAL A 217 49.16 -25.21 46.89
C VAL A 217 49.83 -26.56 46.67
N CYS A 218 50.81 -26.85 47.50
CA CYS A 218 51.55 -28.10 47.50
C CYS A 218 50.82 -29.18 48.31
N HIS A 219 51.10 -30.44 48.03
CA HIS A 219 50.51 -31.58 48.73
C HIS A 219 51.54 -32.25 49.65
N SER A 220 51.07 -32.80 50.77
CA SER A 220 51.86 -33.67 51.64
C SER A 220 51.09 -34.95 51.90
N THR A 221 51.74 -36.09 51.73
CA THR A 221 51.17 -37.43 51.92
C THR A 221 50.94 -37.76 53.40
N TRP A 222 51.66 -37.09 54.31
CA TRP A 222 51.45 -37.19 55.76
C TRP A 222 51.13 -35.83 56.39
N SER A 223 50.57 -35.88 57.60
CA SER A 223 50.11 -34.72 58.38
C SER A 223 51.26 -33.81 58.79
N GLN A 224 51.11 -32.52 58.50
CA GLN A 224 52.09 -31.45 58.79
C GLN A 224 51.57 -30.54 59.90
N GLU A 225 50.73 -31.08 60.78
CA GLU A 225 50.11 -30.32 61.85
C GLU A 225 51.12 -29.84 62.90
N GLY A 226 50.93 -28.60 63.35
CA GLY A 226 51.81 -27.92 64.30
C GLY A 226 53.09 -27.35 63.68
N ARG A 227 53.27 -27.45 62.35
CA ARG A 227 54.44 -26.87 61.66
C ARG A 227 54.38 -25.34 61.73
N ILE A 228 55.52 -24.70 62.00
CA ILE A 228 55.65 -23.25 61.90
C ILE A 228 55.36 -22.83 60.45
N THR A 229 54.30 -22.06 60.25
CA THR A 229 53.97 -21.47 58.96
C THR A 229 54.80 -20.20 58.77
N GLN A 230 55.25 -19.96 57.53
CA GLN A 230 55.97 -18.74 57.14
C GLN A 230 55.69 -18.44 55.67
N THR A 231 55.99 -17.21 55.25
CA THR A 231 55.99 -16.85 53.83
C THR A 231 57.09 -17.61 53.09
N VAL A 232 56.71 -18.33 52.04
CA VAL A 232 57.60 -19.09 51.17
C VAL A 232 57.30 -18.70 49.73
N GLY A 233 58.24 -18.05 49.07
CA GLY A 233 58.06 -17.53 47.72
C GLY A 233 59.02 -16.41 47.38
N CYS A 234 58.95 -15.93 46.13
CA CYS A 234 59.77 -14.82 45.63
C CYS A 234 58.90 -13.73 44.97
N PHE A 235 59.47 -12.53 44.85
CA PHE A 235 58.83 -11.39 44.18
C PHE A 235 59.57 -11.03 42.89
N PHE A 236 58.83 -10.48 41.93
CA PHE A 236 59.35 -10.13 40.61
C PHE A 236 59.29 -8.61 40.36
N PRO A 237 60.32 -8.03 39.69
CA PRO A 237 60.33 -6.62 39.30
C PRO A 237 59.29 -6.31 38.21
N GLU A 238 59.04 -5.02 37.90
CA GLU A 238 57.99 -4.65 36.93
C GLU A 238 58.25 -5.13 35.49
N ARG A 239 59.53 -5.30 35.12
CA ARG A 239 59.97 -5.86 33.83
C ARG A 239 60.74 -7.15 34.12
N CYS A 240 60.01 -8.23 34.34
CA CYS A 240 60.58 -9.54 34.66
C CYS A 240 60.86 -10.34 33.38
N THR A 241 62.01 -11.02 33.30
CA THR A 241 62.36 -11.96 32.24
C THR A 241 62.43 -13.38 32.79
N PRO A 242 62.34 -14.44 31.95
CA PRO A 242 62.42 -15.82 32.40
C PRO A 242 63.68 -16.12 33.22
N ASP A 243 64.82 -15.51 32.89
CA ASP A 243 66.08 -15.68 33.63
C ASP A 243 66.04 -15.06 35.02
N ILE A 244 65.32 -13.93 35.18
CA ILE A 244 65.09 -13.32 36.50
C ILE A 244 64.23 -14.26 37.36
N VAL A 245 63.24 -14.94 36.77
CA VAL A 245 62.42 -15.94 37.50
C VAL A 245 63.31 -17.06 38.01
N ALA A 246 64.15 -17.64 37.15
CA ALA A 246 65.04 -18.74 37.54
C ALA A 246 66.02 -18.30 38.64
N THR A 247 66.59 -17.10 38.52
CA THR A 247 67.50 -16.52 39.51
C THR A 247 66.82 -16.30 40.86
N GLN A 248 65.62 -15.71 40.89
CA GLN A 248 64.88 -15.47 42.12
C GLN A 248 64.46 -16.77 42.80
N LEU A 249 64.02 -17.78 42.06
CA LEU A 249 63.72 -19.09 42.63
C LEU A 249 64.98 -19.80 43.16
N GLN A 250 66.11 -19.69 42.48
CA GLN A 250 67.38 -20.24 42.94
C GLN A 250 67.81 -19.65 44.29
N THR A 251 67.58 -18.35 44.52
CA THR A 251 67.89 -17.71 45.82
C THR A 251 67.05 -18.24 46.99
N LEU A 252 65.92 -18.91 46.72
CA LEU A 252 65.09 -19.51 47.77
C LEU A 252 65.59 -20.90 48.19
N VAL A 253 66.35 -21.60 47.35
CA VAL A 253 66.67 -23.02 47.56
C VAL A 253 67.43 -23.24 48.86
N ASP A 254 68.50 -22.48 49.12
CA ASP A 254 69.33 -22.68 50.31
C ASP A 254 68.63 -22.22 51.61
N PRO A 255 67.98 -21.04 51.68
CA PRO A 255 67.19 -20.63 52.85
C PRO A 255 66.04 -21.60 53.19
N LEU A 256 65.40 -22.19 52.17
CA LEU A 256 64.34 -23.19 52.38
C LEU A 256 64.92 -24.51 52.91
N ARG A 257 66.10 -24.92 52.42
CA ARG A 257 66.79 -26.11 52.92
C ARG A 257 67.19 -25.94 54.38
N GLU A 258 67.77 -24.80 54.74
CA GLU A 258 68.18 -24.50 56.12
C GLU A 258 66.99 -24.48 57.08
N ARG A 259 65.93 -23.72 56.76
CA ARG A 259 64.73 -23.64 57.59
C ARG A 259 63.96 -24.96 57.62
N GLY A 260 63.93 -25.68 56.51
CA GLY A 260 63.33 -27.01 56.45
C GLY A 260 64.05 -28.03 57.31
N MET A 261 65.39 -27.96 57.36
CA MET A 261 66.18 -28.83 58.21
C MET A 261 65.90 -28.52 59.69
N GLN A 262 65.76 -27.25 60.06
CA GLN A 262 65.35 -26.86 61.41
C GLN A 262 63.97 -27.41 61.79
N GLN A 263 62.98 -27.33 60.90
CA GLN A 263 61.63 -27.88 61.14
C GLN A 263 61.65 -29.41 61.26
N LEU A 264 62.46 -30.09 60.43
CA LEU A 264 62.66 -31.53 60.51
C LEU A 264 63.31 -31.98 61.83
N LEU A 265 64.26 -31.19 62.35
CA LEU A 265 64.92 -31.46 63.62
C LEU A 265 63.95 -31.30 64.80
N GLU A 266 62.99 -30.36 64.73
CA GLU A 266 61.93 -30.23 65.74
C GLU A 266 60.92 -31.38 65.68
N LYS A 267 60.46 -31.73 64.47
CA LYS A 267 59.57 -32.88 64.24
C LYS A 267 59.85 -33.45 62.86
N THR A 268 60.23 -34.73 62.80
CA THR A 268 60.59 -35.41 61.55
C THR A 268 59.47 -35.42 60.49
N ALA A 269 58.23 -35.24 60.91
CA ALA A 269 57.09 -35.08 60.01
C ALA A 269 57.08 -33.73 59.26
N HIS A 270 57.82 -32.70 59.69
CA HIS A 270 57.76 -31.33 59.14
C HIS A 270 58.73 -31.08 57.97
N ASP A 271 58.73 -31.95 56.97
CA ASP A 271 59.71 -31.94 55.87
C ASP A 271 59.41 -30.97 54.71
N PHE A 272 58.26 -30.29 54.72
CA PHE A 272 57.72 -29.57 53.56
C PHE A 272 58.73 -28.64 52.88
N LEU A 273 59.45 -27.82 53.65
CA LEU A 273 60.40 -26.85 53.10
C LEU A 273 61.64 -27.52 52.50
N CYS A 274 62.13 -28.60 53.13
CA CYS A 274 63.22 -29.40 52.58
C CYS A 274 62.80 -30.04 51.26
N ARG A 275 61.62 -30.66 51.22
CA ARG A 275 61.07 -31.27 50.01
C ARG A 275 60.88 -30.24 48.89
N LEU A 276 60.32 -29.08 49.22
CA LEU A 276 60.17 -27.98 48.27
C LEU A 276 61.53 -27.48 47.76
N SER A 277 62.53 -27.34 48.63
CA SER A 277 63.89 -26.92 48.23
C SER A 277 64.55 -27.92 47.27
N ALA A 278 64.35 -29.22 47.51
CA ALA A 278 64.86 -30.29 46.66
C ALA A 278 64.13 -30.30 45.30
N ASN A 279 62.80 -30.21 45.32
CA ASN A 279 61.97 -30.18 44.11
C ASN A 279 62.30 -28.97 43.23
N LEU A 280 62.46 -27.78 43.83
CA LEU A 280 62.85 -26.56 43.10
C LEU A 280 64.21 -26.72 42.41
N LYS A 281 65.21 -27.27 43.12
CA LYS A 281 66.56 -27.48 42.58
C LYS A 281 66.60 -28.54 41.46
N GLN A 282 65.82 -29.61 41.59
CA GLN A 282 65.82 -30.71 40.61
C GLN A 282 65.10 -30.35 39.32
N GLN A 283 63.85 -29.87 39.40
CA GLN A 283 63.00 -29.65 38.22
C GLN A 283 62.14 -28.38 38.33
N GLY A 284 61.81 -27.91 39.53
CA GLY A 284 60.85 -26.83 39.74
C GLY A 284 61.29 -25.46 39.20
N ILE A 285 62.58 -25.13 39.22
CA ILE A 285 63.09 -23.88 38.63
C ILE A 285 62.93 -23.88 37.11
N ALA A 286 63.36 -24.96 36.45
CA ALA A 286 63.23 -25.10 35.00
C ALA A 286 61.75 -25.11 34.58
N HIS A 287 60.90 -25.80 35.35
CA HIS A 287 59.45 -25.83 35.16
C HIS A 287 58.83 -24.43 35.20
N TRP A 288 59.07 -23.66 36.27
CA TRP A 288 58.50 -22.33 36.40
C TRP A 288 59.08 -21.32 35.39
N GLN A 289 60.34 -21.48 34.99
CA GLN A 289 60.92 -20.70 33.89
C GLN A 289 60.15 -20.97 32.58
N GLN A 290 59.88 -22.23 32.24
CA GLN A 290 59.09 -22.60 31.05
C GLN A 290 57.65 -22.11 31.14
N VAL A 291 56.96 -22.37 32.25
CA VAL A 291 55.53 -22.04 32.44
C VAL A 291 55.28 -20.53 32.40
N LEU A 292 56.20 -19.71 32.91
CA LEU A 292 56.05 -18.26 32.94
C LEU A 292 56.61 -17.55 31.72
N THR A 293 57.34 -18.22 30.83
CA THR A 293 57.88 -17.61 29.61
C THR A 293 56.78 -16.99 28.74
N PRO A 294 55.67 -17.69 28.40
CA PRO A 294 54.57 -17.10 27.64
C PRO A 294 53.91 -15.92 28.36
N TRP A 295 53.77 -16.00 29.69
CA TRP A 295 53.22 -14.91 30.49
C TRP A 295 54.07 -13.65 30.33
N LEU A 296 55.38 -13.75 30.54
CA LEU A 296 56.27 -12.60 30.53
C LEU A 296 56.45 -12.01 29.13
N ALA A 297 56.47 -12.85 28.09
CA ALA A 297 56.65 -12.41 26.70
C ALA A 297 55.39 -11.78 26.10
N GLU A 298 54.22 -12.44 26.22
CA GLU A 298 53.01 -12.04 25.50
C GLU A 298 52.05 -11.19 26.36
N TYR A 299 52.02 -11.46 27.67
CA TYR A 299 51.05 -10.87 28.59
C TYR A 299 51.66 -9.88 29.59
N GLY A 300 52.98 -9.70 29.60
CA GLY A 300 53.71 -8.89 30.59
C GLY A 300 53.20 -7.46 30.70
N ASP A 301 52.77 -6.86 29.60
CA ASP A 301 52.23 -5.50 29.56
C ASP A 301 50.81 -5.39 30.13
N VAL A 302 50.03 -6.48 30.14
CA VAL A 302 48.60 -6.46 30.53
C VAL A 302 48.32 -7.18 31.85
N VAL A 303 49.10 -8.18 32.22
CA VAL A 303 48.96 -8.96 33.46
C VAL A 303 50.28 -8.89 34.23
N SER A 304 50.35 -8.01 35.24
CA SER A 304 51.59 -7.76 35.97
C SER A 304 51.85 -8.83 37.03
N LEU A 305 52.64 -9.85 36.70
CA LEU A 305 53.10 -10.87 37.65
C LEU A 305 54.07 -10.26 38.68
N ARG A 306 53.78 -10.39 39.98
CA ARG A 306 54.57 -9.78 41.06
C ARG A 306 55.17 -10.75 42.05
N GLY A 307 54.72 -11.99 42.09
CA GLY A 307 55.37 -13.00 42.91
C GLY A 307 54.77 -14.38 42.74
N LEU A 308 55.53 -15.37 43.21
CA LEU A 308 55.18 -16.78 43.23
C LEU A 308 55.37 -17.30 44.66
N MET A 309 54.30 -17.80 45.25
CA MET A 309 54.21 -18.27 46.64
C MET A 309 53.91 -19.77 46.67
N PHE A 310 54.38 -20.46 47.71
CA PHE A 310 54.16 -21.88 47.92
C PHE A 310 53.67 -22.13 49.35
N SER A 311 52.65 -22.96 49.51
CA SER A 311 52.24 -23.41 50.86
C SER A 311 51.56 -24.76 50.80
N LEU A 312 51.46 -25.43 51.95
CA LEU A 312 50.47 -26.50 52.16
C LEU A 312 49.08 -25.88 52.39
N PRO A 313 47.99 -26.67 52.31
CA PRO A 313 46.66 -26.22 52.68
C PRO A 313 46.64 -25.69 54.12
N LEU A 314 46.14 -24.47 54.28
CA LEU A 314 46.03 -23.76 55.55
C LEU A 314 44.77 -24.20 56.29
N LYS A 315 44.85 -24.27 57.62
CA LYS A 315 43.71 -24.63 58.47
C LYS A 315 42.80 -23.42 58.71
N ALA A 316 41.50 -23.66 58.72
CA ALA A 316 40.52 -22.66 59.15
C ALA A 316 40.70 -22.37 60.64
N GLN A 317 40.91 -21.10 61.01
CA GLN A 317 40.88 -20.69 62.42
C GLN A 317 39.41 -20.53 62.85
N THR A 318 38.96 -21.30 63.85
CA THR A 318 37.58 -21.27 64.36
C THR A 318 37.24 -19.92 64.95
N THR A 319 36.47 -19.11 64.21
CA THR A 319 36.05 -17.77 64.63
C THR A 319 34.53 -17.73 64.78
N ARG A 320 34.00 -17.18 65.90
CA ARG A 320 32.55 -17.14 66.18
C ARG A 320 31.76 -16.14 65.32
N LEU A 321 32.43 -15.28 64.55
CA LEU A 321 31.80 -14.25 63.72
C LEU A 321 31.93 -14.61 62.23
N PRO A 322 30.82 -14.67 61.48
CA PRO A 322 30.89 -14.87 60.04
C PRO A 322 31.59 -13.68 59.37
N GLN A 323 32.43 -13.94 58.36
CA GLN A 323 33.13 -12.94 57.52
C GLN A 323 34.39 -12.28 58.11
N ILE A 324 34.93 -12.75 59.23
CA ILE A 324 36.24 -12.31 59.75
C ILE A 324 37.39 -13.15 59.15
N TRP A 325 38.48 -12.49 58.78
CA TRP A 325 39.71 -13.10 58.29
C TRP A 325 40.89 -12.90 59.25
N LEU A 326 41.50 -14.00 59.66
CA LEU A 326 42.77 -14.03 60.38
C LEU A 326 43.82 -14.69 59.46
N PRO A 327 44.66 -13.91 58.77
CA PRO A 327 45.67 -14.43 57.86
C PRO A 327 46.70 -15.25 58.62
N ASP A 328 46.98 -16.45 58.10
CA ASP A 328 48.17 -17.23 58.46
C ASP A 328 49.45 -16.47 58.05
N THR A 329 50.57 -16.74 58.71
CA THR A 329 51.87 -16.10 58.40
C THR A 329 52.34 -16.36 56.96
N ALA A 330 51.85 -17.41 56.30
CA ALA A 330 52.06 -17.63 54.87
C ALA A 330 51.58 -16.46 53.99
N TRP A 331 50.55 -15.70 54.42
CA TRP A 331 50.01 -14.56 53.68
C TRP A 331 50.83 -13.27 53.82
N GLN A 332 51.78 -13.20 54.75
CA GLN A 332 52.54 -11.97 55.01
C GLN A 332 53.23 -11.44 53.75
N GLY A 333 53.82 -12.31 52.94
CA GLY A 333 54.44 -11.92 51.66
C GLY A 333 53.49 -11.17 50.72
N VAL A 334 52.29 -11.69 50.49
CA VAL A 334 51.30 -11.04 49.62
C VAL A 334 50.75 -9.75 50.26
N LEU A 335 50.55 -9.75 51.58
CA LEU A 335 50.06 -8.59 52.31
C LEU A 335 51.06 -7.42 52.31
N GLU A 336 52.36 -7.70 52.34
CA GLU A 336 53.43 -6.70 52.21
C GLU A 336 53.64 -6.28 50.76
N GLY A 337 53.68 -7.25 49.83
CA GLY A 337 53.79 -6.99 48.40
C GLY A 337 52.65 -6.09 47.90
N SER A 338 51.41 -6.32 48.34
CA SER A 338 50.25 -5.49 47.98
C SER A 338 50.28 -4.04 48.53
N ARG A 339 51.19 -3.73 49.47
CA ARG A 339 51.48 -2.35 49.90
C ARG A 339 52.48 -1.66 48.99
N CYS A 340 53.49 -2.41 48.55
CA CYS A 340 54.59 -1.87 47.77
C CYS A 340 54.21 -1.74 46.29
N PHE A 341 53.57 -2.77 45.73
CA PHE A 341 53.21 -2.82 44.32
C PHE A 341 51.81 -2.27 44.08
N HIS A 342 51.71 -1.35 43.12
CA HIS A 342 50.47 -0.68 42.77
C HIS A 342 50.04 -1.07 41.35
N GLY A 343 48.73 -1.27 41.18
CA GLY A 343 48.16 -1.49 39.85
C GLY A 343 48.26 -0.26 38.93
N ARG A 344 48.11 -0.49 37.64
CA ARG A 344 48.14 0.53 36.58
C ARG A 344 46.79 0.63 35.88
N ARG A 345 46.47 1.80 35.34
CA ARG A 345 45.27 1.96 34.50
C ARG A 345 45.55 1.40 33.11
N VAL A 346 44.59 0.64 32.59
CA VAL A 346 44.63 0.10 31.23
C VAL A 346 43.74 0.99 30.34
N GLY A 347 44.34 1.64 29.34
CA GLY A 347 43.69 2.55 28.37
C GLY A 347 44.10 4.04 28.48
N MET A 348 43.97 4.80 27.37
CA MET A 348 44.38 6.21 27.24
C MET A 348 43.75 7.16 28.28
N LEU A 349 44.55 8.12 28.80
CA LEU A 349 44.14 9.16 29.75
C LEU A 349 43.21 10.19 29.08
N HIS A 350 41.91 9.92 29.08
CA HIS A 350 40.88 10.88 28.70
C HIS A 350 40.98 12.23 29.44
N THR A 351 41.63 12.29 30.61
CA THR A 351 41.77 13.52 31.40
C THR A 351 42.83 14.48 30.87
N GLN A 352 43.93 13.98 30.29
CA GLN A 352 45.00 14.86 29.78
C GLN A 352 44.68 15.43 28.40
N THR A 353 43.98 14.66 27.56
CA THR A 353 43.43 15.15 26.28
C THR A 353 42.35 16.20 26.51
N VAL A 354 41.49 16.02 27.53
CA VAL A 354 40.47 17.01 27.92
C VAL A 354 41.10 18.33 28.41
N CYS A 355 42.12 18.29 29.27
CA CYS A 355 42.75 19.53 29.75
C CYS A 355 43.44 20.33 28.64
N ARG A 356 44.16 19.68 27.72
CA ARG A 356 44.77 20.35 26.56
C ARG A 356 43.71 20.88 25.59
N GLY A 357 42.63 20.12 25.38
CA GLY A 357 41.48 20.58 24.62
C GLY A 357 40.82 21.83 25.22
N LEU A 358 40.68 21.91 26.54
CA LEU A 358 40.09 23.06 27.22
C LEU A 358 40.94 24.34 27.10
N ILE A 359 42.28 24.24 27.11
CA ILE A 359 43.17 25.41 26.94
C ILE A 359 43.07 25.96 25.51
N VAL A 360 43.11 25.08 24.51
CA VAL A 360 42.96 25.47 23.10
C VAL A 360 41.57 26.09 22.85
N LEU A 361 40.52 25.50 23.44
CA LEU A 361 39.17 26.04 23.36
C LEU A 361 39.07 27.44 23.99
N GLY A 362 39.75 27.67 25.12
CA GLY A 362 39.77 28.97 25.79
C GLY A 362 40.44 30.08 24.96
N LEU A 363 41.56 29.77 24.30
CA LEU A 363 42.25 30.73 23.41
C LEU A 363 41.42 31.04 22.16
N LEU A 364 40.79 30.03 21.55
CA LEU A 364 39.87 30.21 20.42
C LEU A 364 38.66 31.08 20.79
N TRP A 365 38.12 30.90 22.00
CA TRP A 365 37.00 31.71 22.49
C TRP A 365 37.38 33.17 22.73
N GLY A 366 38.58 33.43 23.28
CA GLY A 366 39.10 34.79 23.46
C GLY A 366 39.34 35.52 22.14
N ALA A 367 39.92 34.86 21.14
CA ALA A 367 40.09 35.43 19.80
C ALA A 367 38.74 35.76 19.14
N GLY A 368 37.74 34.89 19.32
CA GLY A 368 36.38 35.11 18.84
C GLY A 368 35.69 36.35 19.44
N MET A 369 35.91 36.65 20.73
CA MET A 369 35.36 37.86 21.37
C MET A 369 35.91 39.15 20.77
N VAL A 370 37.22 39.21 20.49
CA VAL A 370 37.85 40.41 19.92
C VAL A 370 37.31 40.67 18.52
N LEU A 371 37.20 39.62 17.70
CA LEU A 371 36.61 39.73 16.37
C LEU A 371 35.14 40.19 16.44
N SER A 372 34.35 39.61 17.35
CA SER A 372 32.96 39.98 17.61
C SER A 372 32.80 41.45 18.03
N PHE A 373 33.73 41.99 18.81
CA PHE A 373 33.68 43.40 19.23
C PHE A 373 33.81 44.37 18.04
N PHE A 374 34.82 44.18 17.19
CA PHE A 374 35.07 45.10 16.06
C PHE A 374 33.95 45.06 15.03
N THR A 375 33.44 43.87 14.70
CA THR A 375 32.36 43.73 13.72
C THR A 375 31.03 44.32 14.21
N ASN A 376 30.69 44.15 15.50
CA ASN A 376 29.49 44.77 16.07
C ASN A 376 29.60 46.31 16.14
N ARG A 377 30.80 46.87 16.32
CA ARG A 377 31.01 48.33 16.35
C ARG A 377 30.87 48.96 14.97
N ASP A 378 31.37 48.30 13.93
CA ASP A 378 31.24 48.75 12.55
C ASP A 378 29.77 48.77 12.11
N GLN A 379 29.01 47.71 12.41
CA GLN A 379 27.57 47.63 12.12
C GLN A 379 26.77 48.75 12.79
N LEU A 380 27.10 49.09 14.04
CA LEU A 380 26.45 50.20 14.74
C LEU A 380 26.64 51.52 14.00
N ALA A 381 27.83 51.76 13.43
CA ALA A 381 28.12 53.00 12.70
C ALA A 381 27.34 53.07 11.37
N VAL A 382 27.29 51.98 10.61
CA VAL A 382 26.56 51.90 9.32
C VAL A 382 25.06 52.16 9.52
N VAL A 383 24.44 51.45 10.47
CA VAL A 383 23.02 51.58 10.77
C VAL A 383 22.67 52.98 11.26
N GLN A 384 23.53 53.57 12.10
CA GLN A 384 23.32 54.93 12.59
C GLN A 384 23.39 55.96 11.45
N ALA A 385 24.32 55.80 10.50
CA ALA A 385 24.41 56.64 9.32
C ALA A 385 23.16 56.55 8.43
N ALA A 386 22.65 55.34 8.16
CA ALA A 386 21.44 55.15 7.37
C ALA A 386 20.19 55.81 8.00
N VAL A 387 20.04 55.72 9.33
CA VAL A 387 18.94 56.40 10.04
C VAL A 387 19.08 57.93 9.98
N THR A 388 20.30 58.44 10.08
CA THR A 388 20.51 59.90 10.02
C THR A 388 20.24 60.44 8.62
N ASP A 389 20.70 59.74 7.58
CA ASP A 389 20.45 60.14 6.20
C ASP A 389 18.94 60.19 5.90
N LEU A 390 18.18 59.15 6.28
CA LEU A 390 16.72 59.12 6.10
C LEU A 390 15.99 60.32 6.75
N LYS A 391 16.48 60.80 7.90
CA LYS A 391 15.89 61.90 8.65
C LYS A 391 16.23 63.29 8.09
N VAL A 392 17.35 63.41 7.37
CA VAL A 392 17.85 64.69 6.83
C VAL A 392 17.24 65.01 5.46
N GLN A 393 16.88 63.99 4.67
CA GLN A 393 16.34 64.19 3.32
C GLN A 393 14.94 64.86 3.31
N PRO A 394 14.65 65.73 2.32
CA PRO A 394 13.37 66.42 2.22
C PRO A 394 12.19 65.47 2.01
N GLU A 395 11.04 65.79 2.61
CA GLU A 395 9.85 64.94 2.57
C GLU A 395 9.32 64.71 1.14
N ASN A 396 8.97 63.46 0.82
CA ASN A 396 8.44 63.04 -0.49
C ASN A 396 9.38 63.32 -1.68
N SER A 397 10.70 63.19 -1.46
CA SER A 397 11.72 63.30 -2.51
C SER A 397 12.27 61.93 -2.92
N ASP A 398 12.83 61.84 -4.13
CA ASP A 398 13.58 60.66 -4.60
C ASP A 398 14.71 60.27 -3.63
N ALA A 399 15.40 61.26 -3.04
CA ALA A 399 16.49 61.05 -2.09
C ALA A 399 16.00 60.40 -0.77
N GLN A 400 14.82 60.80 -0.27
CA GLN A 400 14.23 60.17 0.92
C GLN A 400 13.81 58.72 0.65
N LEU A 401 13.38 58.41 -0.57
CA LEU A 401 13.02 57.04 -0.96
C LEU A 401 14.26 56.14 -1.11
N MET A 402 15.37 56.66 -1.65
CA MET A 402 16.65 55.94 -1.69
C MET A 402 17.20 55.68 -0.29
N ALA A 403 17.20 56.68 0.58
CA ALA A 403 17.61 56.52 1.97
C ALA A 403 16.71 55.51 2.73
N LEU A 404 15.42 55.42 2.37
CA LEU A 404 14.51 54.42 2.91
C LEU A 404 14.87 53.01 2.44
N LYS A 405 15.24 52.83 1.17
CA LYS A 405 15.72 51.55 0.61
C LYS A 405 17.03 51.11 1.30
N ASP A 406 17.96 52.03 1.49
CA ASP A 406 19.23 51.73 2.18
C ASP A 406 18.99 51.30 3.64
N LEU A 407 18.10 52.02 4.35
CA LEU A 407 17.71 51.64 5.69
C LEU A 407 16.98 50.28 5.72
N ARG A 408 16.09 50.03 4.75
CA ARG A 408 15.41 48.74 4.57
C ARG A 408 16.40 47.60 4.41
N ASN A 409 17.44 47.76 3.58
CA ASN A 409 18.45 46.73 3.36
C ASN A 409 19.22 46.39 4.65
N GLU A 410 19.53 47.39 5.48
CA GLU A 410 20.16 47.15 6.77
C GLU A 410 19.18 46.51 7.78
N VAL A 411 17.91 46.91 7.81
CA VAL A 411 16.89 46.27 8.65
C VAL A 411 16.68 44.82 8.24
N ASP A 412 16.56 44.53 6.94
CA ASP A 412 16.41 43.19 6.38
C ASP A 412 17.59 42.29 6.76
N ARG A 413 18.82 42.81 6.61
CA ARG A 413 20.04 42.12 7.06
C ARG A 413 20.03 41.83 8.56
N LEU A 414 19.55 42.77 9.39
CA LEU A 414 19.44 42.55 10.84
C LEU A 414 18.34 41.52 11.18
N GLN A 415 17.23 41.49 10.45
CA GLN A 415 16.13 40.53 10.61
C GLN A 415 16.55 39.12 10.19
N ASP A 416 17.15 38.96 9.00
CA ASP A 416 17.70 37.69 8.52
C ASP A 416 18.65 37.06 9.56
N ARG A 417 19.51 37.89 10.16
CA ARG A 417 20.42 37.47 11.23
C ARG A 417 19.72 37.16 12.55
N ALA A 418 18.54 37.71 12.82
CA ALA A 418 17.76 37.35 13.99
C ALA A 418 17.09 35.98 13.81
N GLU A 419 16.65 35.65 12.58
CA GLU A 419 15.96 34.40 12.26
C GLU A 419 16.92 33.23 11.97
N HIS A 420 17.86 33.39 11.04
CA HIS A 420 18.85 32.38 10.65
C HIS A 420 20.09 32.37 11.56
N GLY A 421 20.16 33.37 12.44
CA GLY A 421 21.17 33.53 13.47
C GLY A 421 22.40 34.30 12.99
N VAL A 422 22.84 35.24 13.83
CA VAL A 422 23.99 36.14 13.62
C VAL A 422 25.25 35.38 13.17
N PRO A 423 26.12 35.86 12.27
CA PRO A 423 27.33 35.13 11.91
C PRO A 423 28.18 34.72 13.14
N TRP A 424 28.79 33.52 13.11
CA TRP A 424 29.45 32.94 14.29
C TRP A 424 30.53 33.85 14.90
N TYR A 425 31.23 34.63 14.06
CA TYR A 425 32.26 35.57 14.49
C TYR A 425 31.70 36.79 15.24
N GLU A 426 30.39 37.06 15.16
CA GLU A 426 29.68 38.11 15.90
C GLU A 426 28.97 37.57 17.16
N ARG A 427 28.92 36.25 17.36
CA ARG A 427 28.15 35.56 18.42
C ARG A 427 28.87 35.39 19.76
N PHE A 428 30.12 35.82 19.92
CA PHE A 428 30.91 35.61 21.14
C PHE A 428 30.47 36.48 22.34
N GLY A 429 29.15 36.58 22.59
CA GLY A 429 28.55 37.30 23.72
C GLY A 429 28.31 38.79 23.52
N LEU A 430 28.71 39.35 22.37
CA LEU A 430 28.67 40.80 22.10
C LEU A 430 27.69 41.22 20.98
N SER A 431 26.88 40.31 20.43
CA SER A 431 25.95 40.62 19.33
C SER A 431 24.98 41.75 19.70
N GLN A 432 25.01 42.87 18.97
CA GLN A 432 24.08 43.99 19.14
C GLN A 432 22.86 43.91 18.20
N ASN A 433 22.80 42.90 17.33
CA ASN A 433 21.81 42.72 16.26
C ASN A 433 20.36 43.01 16.71
N GLN A 434 19.87 42.34 17.76
CA GLN A 434 18.50 42.51 18.23
C GLN A 434 18.21 43.92 18.79
N LYS A 435 19.20 44.52 19.46
CA LYS A 435 19.06 45.86 20.03
C LYS A 435 19.03 46.93 18.93
N LEU A 436 19.88 46.78 17.92
CA LEU A 436 19.88 47.63 16.73
C LEU A 436 18.56 47.54 15.98
N LEU A 437 18.08 46.33 15.70
CA LEU A 437 16.80 46.10 15.04
C LEU A 437 15.64 46.78 15.80
N THR A 438 15.57 46.59 17.12
CA THR A 438 14.51 47.19 17.95
C THR A 438 14.57 48.72 17.96
N ALA A 439 15.76 49.32 17.83
CA ALA A 439 15.95 50.77 17.86
C ALA A 439 15.61 51.45 16.51
N VAL A 440 15.91 50.79 15.39
CA VAL A 440 15.81 51.36 14.04
C VAL A 440 14.44 51.17 13.41
N LEU A 441 13.78 50.06 13.73
CA LEU A 441 12.52 49.68 13.11
C LEU A 441 11.40 50.74 13.25
N PRO A 442 11.24 51.46 14.38
CA PRO A 442 10.24 52.53 14.48
C PRO A 442 10.48 53.69 13.51
N ASP A 443 11.75 54.08 13.30
CA ASP A 443 12.13 55.16 12.37
C ASP A 443 11.83 54.75 10.92
N TYR A 444 12.17 53.51 10.55
CA TYR A 444 11.82 52.94 9.25
C TYR A 444 10.28 52.90 9.05
N ALA A 445 9.55 52.36 10.03
CA ALA A 445 8.12 52.17 9.96
C ALA A 445 7.35 53.50 9.77
N GLN A 446 7.79 54.57 10.42
CA GLN A 446 7.16 55.87 10.30
C GLN A 446 7.20 56.39 8.86
N VAL A 447 8.37 56.30 8.21
CA VAL A 447 8.55 56.78 6.83
C VAL A 447 7.91 55.83 5.82
N ASN A 448 8.07 54.51 5.99
CA ASN A 448 7.42 53.49 5.17
C ASN A 448 5.89 53.63 5.19
N ASN A 449 5.29 53.80 6.37
CA ASN A 449 3.84 53.90 6.48
C ASN A 449 3.30 55.11 5.71
N ARG A 450 4.01 56.25 5.75
CA ARG A 450 3.63 57.47 5.04
C ARG A 450 3.79 57.36 3.52
N LEU A 451 4.94 56.89 3.05
CA LEU A 451 5.30 56.89 1.62
C LEU A 451 4.70 55.71 0.83
N ILE A 452 4.49 54.59 1.52
CA ILE A 452 4.15 53.30 0.89
C ILE A 452 2.75 52.88 1.32
N ARG A 453 2.57 52.52 2.59
CA ARG A 453 1.32 51.94 3.11
C ARG A 453 0.10 52.85 2.89
N ASP A 454 0.17 54.10 3.35
CA ASP A 454 -0.99 54.99 3.39
C ASP A 454 -1.43 55.39 1.97
N LYS A 455 -0.48 55.50 1.03
CA LYS A 455 -0.77 55.76 -0.38
C LYS A 455 -1.41 54.56 -1.07
N ALA A 456 -0.91 53.34 -0.85
CA ALA A 456 -1.55 52.12 -1.37
C ALA A 456 -2.95 51.91 -0.80
N ALA A 457 -3.13 52.11 0.51
CA ALA A 457 -4.41 51.98 1.17
C ALA A 457 -5.46 52.92 0.56
N ALA A 458 -5.06 54.16 0.24
CA ALA A 458 -5.93 55.13 -0.42
C ALA A 458 -6.34 54.70 -1.84
N VAL A 459 -5.42 54.14 -2.64
CA VAL A 459 -5.74 53.65 -4.00
C VAL A 459 -6.66 52.43 -3.96
N LEU A 460 -6.38 51.46 -3.09
CA LEU A 460 -7.25 50.30 -2.92
C LEU A 460 -8.64 50.72 -2.44
N HIS A 461 -8.73 51.65 -1.48
CA HIS A 461 -10.01 52.22 -1.04
C HIS A 461 -10.76 52.88 -2.20
N ALA A 462 -10.08 53.71 -3.01
CA ALA A 462 -10.67 54.36 -4.18
C ALA A 462 -11.20 53.36 -5.22
N LYS A 463 -10.42 52.32 -5.57
CA LYS A 463 -10.85 51.29 -6.54
C LYS A 463 -12.03 50.46 -6.02
N LEU A 464 -12.01 50.09 -4.74
CA LEU A 464 -13.13 49.39 -4.10
C LEU A 464 -14.39 50.27 -4.05
N SER A 465 -14.26 51.57 -3.79
CA SER A 465 -15.38 52.52 -3.85
C SER A 465 -15.96 52.65 -5.26
N ALA A 466 -15.11 52.66 -6.29
CA ALA A 466 -15.53 52.70 -7.69
C ALA A 466 -16.32 51.44 -8.08
N LEU A 467 -15.91 50.25 -7.59
CA LEU A 467 -16.63 49.00 -7.81
C LEU A 467 -18.05 49.03 -7.22
N VAL A 468 -18.20 49.58 -6.01
CA VAL A 468 -19.52 49.73 -5.34
C VAL A 468 -20.42 50.71 -6.09
N ASN A 469 -19.84 51.80 -6.61
CA ASN A 469 -20.57 52.87 -7.30
C ASN A 469 -21.01 52.54 -8.74
N LEU A 470 -20.60 51.40 -9.32
CA LEU A 470 -21.05 50.98 -10.65
C LEU A 470 -22.58 50.74 -10.66
N PRO A 471 -23.32 51.01 -11.76
CA PRO A 471 -24.77 50.79 -11.82
C PRO A 471 -25.20 49.31 -11.68
N PRO A 472 -26.38 49.03 -11.06
CA PRO A 472 -26.91 47.68 -10.96
C PRO A 472 -27.23 47.09 -12.34
N GLY A 473 -26.64 45.93 -12.65
CA GLY A 473 -26.81 45.22 -13.94
C GLY A 473 -25.71 45.48 -14.98
N SER A 474 -24.71 46.32 -14.71
CA SER A 474 -23.61 46.56 -15.66
C SER A 474 -22.72 45.30 -15.85
N PRO A 475 -22.40 44.89 -17.09
CA PRO A 475 -21.48 43.79 -17.36
C PRO A 475 -20.05 44.06 -16.86
N LEU A 476 -19.70 45.34 -16.61
CA LEU A 476 -18.42 45.72 -16.01
C LEU A 476 -18.30 45.24 -14.56
N ARG A 477 -19.40 45.12 -13.81
CA ARG A 477 -19.35 44.55 -12.44
C ARG A 477 -18.89 43.10 -12.45
N ALA A 478 -19.32 42.31 -13.43
CA ALA A 478 -18.90 40.91 -13.55
C ALA A 478 -17.42 40.81 -13.93
N LYS A 479 -16.96 41.65 -14.87
CA LYS A 479 -15.53 41.71 -15.25
C LYS A 479 -14.63 42.14 -14.09
N TRP A 480 -15.07 43.11 -13.29
CA TRP A 480 -14.28 43.67 -12.20
C TRP A 480 -14.49 42.95 -10.86
N ALA A 481 -15.38 41.96 -10.78
CA ALA A 481 -15.63 41.22 -9.54
C ALA A 481 -14.39 40.45 -9.06
N GLN A 482 -13.63 39.84 -9.98
CA GLN A 482 -12.41 39.11 -9.62
C GLN A 482 -11.29 40.07 -9.15
N ALA A 483 -11.03 41.13 -9.91
CA ALA A 483 -10.07 42.17 -9.49
C ALA A 483 -10.49 42.85 -8.18
N GLY A 484 -11.78 43.11 -8.00
CA GLY A 484 -12.35 43.68 -6.79
C GLY A 484 -12.27 42.76 -5.58
N HIS A 485 -12.39 41.44 -5.77
CA HIS A 485 -12.14 40.46 -4.73
C HIS A 485 -10.68 40.47 -4.30
N ASP A 486 -9.74 40.51 -5.25
CA ASP A 486 -8.31 40.52 -4.95
C ASP A 486 -7.88 41.82 -4.28
N GLN A 487 -8.40 42.97 -4.71
CA GLN A 487 -8.23 44.27 -4.07
C GLN A 487 -8.82 44.29 -2.66
N LEU A 488 -10.01 43.70 -2.45
CA LEU A 488 -10.61 43.60 -1.11
C LEU A 488 -9.76 42.71 -0.21
N LYS A 489 -9.26 41.59 -0.73
CA LYS A 489 -8.38 40.68 -0.01
C LYS A 489 -7.10 41.41 0.41
N ALA A 490 -6.44 42.13 -0.49
CA ALA A 490 -5.25 42.94 -0.17
C ALA A 490 -5.55 44.03 0.87
N TYR A 491 -6.66 44.76 0.72
CA TYR A 491 -7.09 45.78 1.69
C TYR A 491 -7.34 45.19 3.10
N LEU A 492 -7.95 44.01 3.16
CA LEU A 492 -8.18 43.30 4.43
C LEU A 492 -6.87 42.73 5.01
N MET A 493 -5.92 42.26 4.19
CA MET A 493 -4.58 41.86 4.65
C MET A 493 -3.85 43.02 5.31
N MET A 494 -3.87 44.20 4.69
CA MET A 494 -3.28 45.41 5.26
C MET A 494 -3.93 45.81 6.60
N ALA A 495 -5.20 45.47 6.81
CA ALA A 495 -5.94 45.77 8.05
C ALA A 495 -5.83 44.66 9.12
N GLN A 496 -5.60 43.40 8.70
CA GLN A 496 -5.53 42.19 9.53
C GLN A 496 -4.16 41.49 9.32
N PRO A 497 -3.12 41.93 10.05
CA PRO A 497 -1.75 41.38 9.96
C PRO A 497 -1.64 39.85 10.08
N GLU A 498 -2.57 39.24 10.82
CA GLU A 498 -2.63 37.78 11.04
C GLU A 498 -3.10 36.97 9.83
N LYS A 499 -3.59 37.63 8.77
CA LYS A 499 -4.13 37.00 7.54
C LYS A 499 -3.31 37.36 6.30
N VAL A 500 -2.11 37.90 6.47
CA VAL A 500 -1.25 38.37 5.38
C VAL A 500 -0.65 37.19 4.63
N ASP A 501 -0.77 37.23 3.30
CA ASP A 501 -0.03 36.39 2.35
C ASP A 501 0.90 37.34 1.59
N ALA A 502 2.21 37.24 1.85
CA ALA A 502 3.18 38.22 1.39
C ALA A 502 3.31 38.25 -0.14
N VAL A 503 3.29 37.09 -0.79
CA VAL A 503 3.42 36.98 -2.25
C VAL A 503 2.18 37.56 -2.94
N PHE A 504 0.99 37.21 -2.43
CA PHE A 504 -0.27 37.74 -2.95
C PHE A 504 -0.36 39.26 -2.76
N LEU A 505 -0.05 39.75 -1.55
CA LEU A 505 -0.15 41.17 -1.22
C LEU A 505 0.80 42.03 -2.07
N THR A 506 2.05 41.59 -2.23
CA THR A 506 3.06 42.28 -3.06
C THR A 506 2.59 42.46 -4.50
N ARG A 507 2.11 41.38 -5.13
CA ARG A 507 1.60 41.41 -6.51
C ARG A 507 0.43 42.39 -6.66
N ILE A 508 -0.55 42.32 -5.76
CA ILE A 508 -1.73 43.20 -5.86
C ILE A 508 -1.37 44.66 -5.59
N LEU A 509 -0.41 44.95 -4.71
CA LEU A 509 0.04 46.32 -4.47
C LEU A 509 0.76 46.91 -5.69
N ASP A 510 1.63 46.13 -6.33
CA ASP A 510 2.32 46.51 -7.58
C ASP A 510 1.33 46.75 -8.74
N GLU A 511 0.33 45.87 -8.92
CA GLU A 511 -0.75 46.05 -9.92
C GLU A 511 -1.63 47.28 -9.65
N ASN A 512 -1.61 47.83 -8.44
CA ASN A 512 -2.46 48.94 -8.00
C ASN A 512 -1.64 50.15 -7.50
N GLU A 513 -0.53 50.42 -8.18
CA GLU A 513 0.43 51.45 -7.81
C GLU A 513 -0.14 52.89 -7.82
N PRO A 514 0.01 53.69 -6.74
CA PRO A 514 -0.34 55.12 -6.72
C PRO A 514 0.58 56.02 -7.57
N GLU A 515 0.00 57.04 -8.19
CA GLU A 515 0.74 58.22 -8.66
C GLU A 515 1.27 59.02 -7.45
N ARG A 516 2.59 59.26 -7.41
CA ARG A 516 3.26 59.98 -6.31
C ARG A 516 3.78 61.33 -6.80
N ALA A 517 3.36 62.40 -6.12
CA ALA A 517 3.93 63.73 -6.36
C ALA A 517 5.32 63.82 -5.70
N GLY A 518 6.32 64.27 -6.47
CA GLY A 518 7.70 64.46 -5.99
C GLY A 518 8.65 63.27 -6.15
N ILE A 519 8.15 62.11 -6.61
CA ILE A 519 8.95 60.91 -6.89
C ILE A 519 8.87 60.58 -8.38
N ALA A 520 10.01 60.41 -9.03
CA ALA A 520 10.05 60.06 -10.45
C ALA A 520 9.56 58.60 -10.66
N PRO A 521 8.68 58.32 -11.66
CA PRO A 521 8.16 56.97 -11.88
C PRO A 521 9.25 55.91 -12.11
N ALA A 522 10.33 56.29 -12.79
CA ALA A 522 11.48 55.42 -13.04
C ALA A 522 12.22 55.02 -11.76
N VAL A 523 12.37 55.98 -10.82
CA VAL A 523 13.01 55.73 -9.52
C VAL A 523 12.15 54.81 -8.67
N TRP A 524 10.82 55.00 -8.69
CA TRP A 524 9.90 54.10 -7.99
C TRP A 524 9.94 52.68 -8.57
N LEU A 525 9.83 52.49 -9.89
CA LEU A 525 9.79 51.16 -10.53
C LEU A 525 11.02 50.30 -10.20
N ASP A 526 12.21 50.89 -10.06
CA ASP A 526 13.43 50.17 -9.66
C ASP A 526 13.39 49.63 -8.22
N MET A 527 12.53 50.20 -7.37
CA MET A 527 12.52 49.93 -5.92
C MET A 527 11.18 49.40 -5.40
N ALA A 528 10.12 49.49 -6.21
CA ALA A 528 8.73 49.20 -5.82
C ALA A 528 8.57 47.79 -5.27
N TRP A 529 9.05 46.80 -6.03
CA TRP A 529 8.96 45.39 -5.67
C TRP A 529 9.64 45.08 -4.33
N ASP A 530 10.86 45.59 -4.13
CA ASP A 530 11.64 45.38 -2.90
C ASP A 530 10.97 45.99 -1.66
N LEU A 531 10.36 47.17 -1.83
CA LEU A 531 9.66 47.86 -0.76
C LEU A 531 8.31 47.19 -0.44
N TRP A 532 7.56 46.76 -1.46
CA TRP A 532 6.29 46.04 -1.29
C TRP A 532 6.49 44.66 -0.64
N SER A 533 7.44 43.88 -1.14
CA SER A 533 7.79 42.56 -0.59
C SER A 533 8.19 42.67 0.87
N PHE A 534 9.09 43.60 1.19
CA PHE A 534 9.53 43.80 2.57
C PHE A 534 8.38 44.20 3.51
N TYR A 535 7.51 45.12 3.09
CA TYR A 535 6.33 45.49 3.86
C TYR A 535 5.40 44.28 4.08
N ALA A 536 5.13 43.52 3.03
CA ALA A 536 4.19 42.40 3.07
C ALA A 536 4.69 41.24 3.94
N GLU A 537 5.98 40.91 3.88
CA GLU A 537 6.62 39.86 4.70
C GLU A 537 6.63 40.24 6.19
N ASN A 538 6.91 41.51 6.49
CA ASN A 538 7.06 41.98 7.87
C ASN A 538 5.76 42.43 8.54
N LEU A 539 4.66 42.60 7.79
CA LEU A 539 3.39 43.09 8.32
C LEU A 539 2.84 42.19 9.44
N ALA A 540 2.97 40.86 9.32
CA ALA A 540 2.49 39.92 10.33
C ALA A 540 3.28 40.00 11.65
N ALA A 541 4.58 40.26 11.56
CA ALA A 541 5.46 40.44 12.72
C ALA A 541 5.27 41.81 13.41
N HIS A 542 4.76 42.79 12.67
CA HIS A 542 4.59 44.18 13.12
C HIS A 542 3.13 44.67 12.99
N PRO A 543 2.22 44.24 13.90
CA PRO A 543 0.81 44.61 13.83
C PRO A 543 0.54 46.12 13.88
N GLU A 544 1.47 46.91 14.40
CA GLU A 544 1.48 48.37 14.40
C GLU A 544 1.51 48.98 12.99
N TRP A 545 1.91 48.22 11.96
CA TRP A 545 1.93 48.68 10.57
C TRP A 545 0.59 48.54 9.85
N ARG A 546 -0.46 48.02 10.51
CA ARG A 546 -1.78 47.86 9.90
C ARG A 546 -2.45 49.19 9.52
N ILE A 547 -3.29 49.16 8.50
CA ILE A 547 -4.17 50.30 8.15
C ILE A 547 -5.42 50.29 9.03
N THR A 548 -6.10 51.43 9.10
CA THR A 548 -7.46 51.55 9.65
C THR A 548 -8.49 51.24 8.57
N PRO A 549 -9.22 50.11 8.63
CA PRO A 549 -10.17 49.73 7.59
C PRO A 549 -11.47 50.55 7.66
N ASP A 550 -12.05 50.84 6.48
CA ASP A 550 -13.39 51.39 6.36
C ASP A 550 -14.41 50.25 6.38
N LYS A 551 -15.08 50.10 7.51
CA LYS A 551 -16.03 49.00 7.75
C LYS A 551 -17.27 49.10 6.85
N ALA A 552 -17.69 50.30 6.46
CA ALA A 552 -18.87 50.49 5.63
C ALA A 552 -18.59 50.05 4.19
N LEU A 553 -17.44 50.47 3.64
CA LEU A 553 -17.01 50.08 2.30
C LEU A 553 -16.83 48.55 2.19
N ILE A 554 -16.13 47.93 3.15
CA ILE A 554 -15.91 46.48 3.19
C ILE A 554 -17.24 45.72 3.12
N LYS A 555 -18.24 46.13 3.89
CA LYS A 555 -19.55 45.48 3.93
C LYS A 555 -20.27 45.57 2.57
N GLN A 556 -20.22 46.73 1.91
CA GLN A 556 -20.85 46.95 0.61
C GLN A 556 -20.17 46.12 -0.50
N VAL A 557 -18.83 46.08 -0.52
CA VAL A 557 -18.08 45.27 -1.48
C VAL A 557 -18.36 43.77 -1.29
N ARG A 558 -18.36 43.28 -0.05
CA ARG A 558 -18.64 41.85 0.26
C ARG A 558 -20.01 41.42 -0.25
N GLN A 559 -21.05 42.23 -0.02
CA GLN A 559 -22.40 41.94 -0.52
C GLN A 559 -22.45 41.86 -2.06
N LEU A 560 -21.75 42.78 -2.74
CA LEU A 560 -21.67 42.78 -4.21
C LEU A 560 -20.97 41.52 -4.74
N LEU A 561 -19.83 41.15 -4.14
CA LEU A 561 -19.04 39.98 -4.56
C LEU A 561 -19.77 38.65 -4.31
N LEU A 562 -20.46 38.51 -3.17
CA LEU A 562 -21.25 37.31 -2.85
C LEU A 562 -22.35 37.05 -3.89
N LEU A 563 -23.03 38.10 -4.36
CA LEU A 563 -24.09 38.00 -5.36
C LEU A 563 -23.58 37.58 -6.76
N GLN A 564 -22.32 37.87 -7.08
CA GLN A 564 -21.72 37.61 -8.41
C GLN A 564 -20.94 36.29 -8.45
N LEU A 565 -20.12 35.99 -7.42
CA LEU A 565 -19.29 34.78 -7.35
C LEU A 565 -20.10 33.52 -7.00
N GLY A 566 -21.25 33.64 -6.34
CA GLY A 566 -22.11 32.50 -5.98
C GLY A 566 -22.81 31.79 -7.14
N LYS A 567 -22.76 32.32 -8.37
CA LYS A 567 -23.53 31.80 -9.52
C LYS A 567 -22.78 30.83 -10.44
N HIS A 568 -21.47 30.59 -10.29
CA HIS A 568 -20.71 29.70 -11.19
C HIS A 568 -19.75 28.72 -10.47
N ASN A 569 -20.17 27.45 -10.31
CA ASN A 569 -19.36 26.20 -10.30
C ASN A 569 -17.98 26.14 -9.57
N ALA A 570 -17.90 26.45 -8.28
CA ALA A 570 -16.66 26.25 -7.51
C ALA A 570 -16.31 24.77 -7.22
N GLU A 571 -17.30 23.88 -7.06
CA GLU A 571 -17.07 22.47 -6.66
C GLU A 571 -16.48 21.59 -7.77
N ALA A 572 -16.95 21.77 -9.00
CA ALA A 572 -16.45 21.00 -10.14
C ALA A 572 -15.00 21.37 -10.48
N ALA A 573 -14.65 22.66 -10.40
CA ALA A 573 -13.27 23.12 -10.61
C ALA A 573 -12.33 22.58 -9.52
N LEU A 574 -12.75 22.62 -8.24
CA LEU A 574 -11.99 22.06 -7.12
C LEU A 574 -11.73 20.56 -7.27
N TYR A 575 -12.74 19.80 -7.69
CA TYR A 575 -12.60 18.36 -7.92
C TYR A 575 -11.59 18.06 -9.04
N GLN A 576 -11.66 18.79 -10.16
CA GLN A 576 -10.73 18.62 -11.28
C GLN A 576 -9.29 19.01 -10.91
N GLN A 577 -9.11 20.11 -10.18
CA GLN A 577 -7.78 20.55 -9.72
C GLN A 577 -7.16 19.56 -8.73
N MET A 578 -7.99 18.98 -7.84
CA MET A 578 -7.57 17.90 -6.95
C MET A 578 -7.06 16.69 -7.76
N LEU A 579 -7.82 16.21 -8.75
CA LEU A 579 -7.42 15.08 -9.57
C LEU A 579 -6.09 15.34 -10.31
N GLN A 580 -5.95 16.50 -10.96
CA GLN A 580 -4.72 16.89 -11.68
C GLN A 580 -3.47 16.95 -10.79
N SER A 581 -3.63 17.33 -9.51
CA SER A 581 -2.52 17.36 -8.56
C SER A 581 -1.98 15.97 -8.21
N VAL A 582 -2.85 14.95 -8.28
CA VAL A 582 -2.52 13.57 -7.92
C VAL A 582 -2.13 12.73 -9.14
N GLU A 583 -2.69 13.04 -10.32
CA GLU A 583 -2.48 12.34 -11.59
C GLU A 583 -0.99 12.11 -11.91
N LYS A 584 -0.13 13.13 -11.70
CA LYS A 584 1.31 13.05 -12.01
C LYS A 584 2.09 12.02 -11.18
N ASN A 585 1.55 11.58 -10.05
CA ASN A 585 2.25 10.73 -9.09
C ASN A 585 1.92 9.23 -9.25
N TYR A 586 0.91 8.88 -10.06
CA TYR A 586 0.44 7.51 -10.21
C TYR A 586 0.30 7.15 -11.69
N SER A 587 1.02 6.11 -12.13
CA SER A 587 0.94 5.61 -13.51
C SER A 587 -0.34 4.84 -13.76
N ASP A 588 -0.83 4.89 -15.00
CA ASP A 588 -1.99 4.13 -15.43
C ASP A 588 -1.81 2.62 -15.25
N LEU A 589 -2.86 1.97 -14.75
CA LEU A 589 -2.93 0.54 -14.49
C LEU A 589 -3.45 -0.19 -15.73
N THR A 590 -2.61 -1.05 -16.29
CA THR A 590 -2.89 -1.83 -17.50
C THR A 590 -3.31 -3.27 -17.19
N LEU A 591 -3.98 -3.94 -18.12
CA LEU A 591 -4.39 -5.34 -17.95
C LEU A 591 -3.23 -6.28 -17.60
N ARG A 592 -2.06 -6.08 -18.22
CA ARG A 592 -0.86 -6.89 -17.94
C ARG A 592 -0.39 -6.72 -16.50
N GLN A 593 -0.43 -5.51 -15.96
CA GLN A 593 -0.06 -5.26 -14.56
C GLN A 593 -1.08 -5.89 -13.58
N MET A 594 -2.36 -5.96 -13.92
CA MET A 594 -3.39 -6.60 -13.09
C MET A 594 -3.31 -8.13 -13.08
N THR A 595 -2.78 -8.72 -14.15
CA THR A 595 -2.71 -10.17 -14.35
C THR A 595 -1.32 -10.73 -14.09
N GLY A 596 -0.32 -9.88 -13.84
CA GLY A 596 1.06 -10.28 -13.52
C GLY A 596 1.75 -10.98 -14.70
N ASP A 597 2.47 -12.06 -14.40
CA ASP A 597 3.18 -12.87 -15.42
C ASP A 597 2.26 -13.86 -16.17
N THR A 598 0.94 -13.78 -15.96
CA THR A 598 -0.01 -14.66 -16.66
C THR A 598 -0.29 -14.16 -18.08
N ASP A 599 -0.55 -15.07 -19.02
CA ASP A 599 -0.75 -14.74 -20.44
C ASP A 599 -2.20 -14.32 -20.74
N ALA A 600 -2.63 -13.19 -20.16
CA ALA A 600 -3.99 -12.66 -20.36
C ALA A 600 -4.33 -12.43 -21.84
N ALA A 601 -3.34 -12.04 -22.65
CA ALA A 601 -3.50 -11.72 -24.06
C ALA A 601 -3.94 -12.90 -24.91
N ARG A 602 -3.81 -14.16 -24.43
CA ARG A 602 -4.37 -15.35 -25.10
C ARG A 602 -5.88 -15.52 -24.86
N LEU A 603 -6.39 -15.08 -23.71
CA LEU A 603 -7.80 -15.23 -23.33
C LEU A 603 -8.62 -14.01 -23.72
N PHE A 604 -8.24 -12.83 -23.23
CA PHE A 604 -9.00 -11.61 -23.38
C PHE A 604 -8.11 -10.38 -23.51
N THR A 605 -8.61 -9.39 -24.25
CA THR A 605 -7.88 -8.15 -24.54
C THR A 605 -8.75 -6.93 -24.27
N THR A 606 -8.11 -5.79 -24.00
CA THR A 606 -8.76 -4.48 -23.93
C THR A 606 -7.79 -3.40 -24.42
N SER A 607 -8.35 -2.35 -25.03
CA SER A 607 -7.65 -1.12 -25.37
C SER A 607 -7.70 -0.05 -24.27
N HIS A 608 -8.50 -0.28 -23.22
CA HIS A 608 -8.67 0.68 -22.13
C HIS A 608 -7.62 0.46 -21.05
N VAL A 609 -7.25 1.53 -20.38
CA VAL A 609 -6.38 1.54 -19.20
C VAL A 609 -7.10 2.26 -18.08
N ILE A 610 -6.80 1.89 -16.84
CA ILE A 610 -7.35 2.57 -15.67
C ILE A 610 -6.38 3.70 -15.28
N PRO A 611 -6.80 4.98 -15.30
CA PRO A 611 -5.94 6.07 -14.83
C PRO A 611 -5.44 5.80 -13.42
N GLY A 612 -4.14 5.99 -13.19
CA GLY A 612 -3.49 5.58 -11.94
C GLY A 612 -4.11 6.18 -10.67
N MET A 613 -4.74 7.35 -10.79
CA MET A 613 -5.44 8.04 -9.71
C MET A 613 -6.68 7.30 -9.18
N PHE A 614 -7.27 6.38 -9.95
CA PHE A 614 -8.43 5.56 -9.53
C PHE A 614 -8.01 4.16 -9.09
N THR A 615 -6.98 4.09 -8.25
CA THR A 615 -6.48 2.86 -7.64
C THR A 615 -6.50 2.97 -6.11
N ARG A 616 -6.52 1.85 -5.41
CA ARG A 616 -6.42 1.80 -3.94
C ARG A 616 -5.16 2.49 -3.43
N GLN A 617 -4.04 2.31 -4.14
CA GLN A 617 -2.77 2.94 -3.84
C GLN A 617 -2.86 4.48 -3.94
N ALA A 618 -3.58 5.01 -4.94
CA ALA A 618 -3.80 6.43 -5.08
C ALA A 618 -4.76 6.99 -4.01
N TRP A 619 -5.80 6.23 -3.65
CA TRP A 619 -6.70 6.57 -2.55
C TRP A 619 -5.96 6.72 -1.21
N GLU A 620 -5.23 5.68 -0.81
CA GLU A 620 -4.51 5.64 0.47
C GLU A 620 -3.28 6.55 0.51
N GLY A 621 -2.62 6.76 -0.64
CA GLY A 621 -1.37 7.54 -0.71
C GLY A 621 -1.56 9.04 -0.92
N GLY A 622 -2.53 9.46 -1.74
CA GLY A 622 -2.61 10.84 -2.25
C GLY A 622 -4.01 11.47 -2.21
N ILE A 623 -5.04 10.80 -2.73
CA ILE A 623 -6.39 11.39 -2.89
C ILE A 623 -7.01 11.77 -1.55
N GLN A 624 -6.90 10.94 -0.51
CA GLN A 624 -7.47 11.26 0.80
C GLN A 624 -6.89 12.57 1.39
N LYS A 625 -5.59 12.82 1.14
CA LYS A 625 -4.91 14.07 1.55
C LYS A 625 -5.33 15.23 0.66
N ALA A 626 -5.38 15.04 -0.65
CA ALA A 626 -5.80 16.06 -1.60
C ALA A 626 -7.25 16.54 -1.35
N ILE A 627 -8.16 15.63 -0.97
CA ILE A 627 -9.52 16.01 -0.52
C ILE A 627 -9.45 16.86 0.76
N ALA A 628 -8.62 16.49 1.74
CA ALA A 628 -8.48 17.25 2.97
C ALA A 628 -7.90 18.67 2.71
N GLU A 629 -6.92 18.79 1.81
CA GLU A 629 -6.32 20.06 1.39
C GLU A 629 -7.32 20.92 0.58
N ALA A 630 -8.11 20.32 -0.31
CA ALA A 630 -9.17 21.01 -1.04
C ALA A 630 -10.26 21.55 -0.10
N VAL A 631 -10.60 20.80 0.95
CA VAL A 631 -11.55 21.24 1.99
C VAL A 631 -10.92 22.33 2.89
N ALA A 632 -9.63 22.23 3.23
CA ALA A 632 -8.91 23.22 4.02
C ALA A 632 -8.71 24.55 3.28
N SER A 633 -8.31 24.52 2.01
CA SER A 633 -8.18 25.71 1.16
C SER A 633 -9.52 26.43 0.96
N ARG A 634 -10.62 25.68 0.81
CA ARG A 634 -11.97 26.28 0.74
C ARG A 634 -12.43 26.87 2.07
N LYS A 635 -12.07 26.24 3.21
CA LYS A 635 -12.28 26.81 4.54
C LYS A 635 -11.55 28.15 4.69
N GLU A 636 -10.31 28.26 4.23
CA GLU A 636 -9.54 29.51 4.30
C GLU A 636 -10.03 30.59 3.34
N ALA A 637 -10.50 30.22 2.14
CA ALA A 637 -11.01 31.16 1.15
C ALA A 637 -12.39 31.74 1.52
N ILE A 638 -13.27 30.94 2.14
CA ILE A 638 -14.65 31.34 2.47
C ILE A 638 -14.75 32.06 3.83
N ASP A 639 -13.83 31.84 4.76
CA ASP A 639 -14.02 32.21 6.18
C ASP A 639 -13.57 33.64 6.59
N TRP A 640 -12.92 34.44 5.74
CA TRP A 640 -12.49 35.79 6.20
C TRP A 640 -12.63 36.96 5.21
N VAL A 641 -12.53 36.74 3.88
CA VAL A 641 -12.65 37.84 2.90
C VAL A 641 -14.12 38.23 2.68
N LEU A 642 -15.03 37.25 2.63
CA LEU A 642 -16.44 37.46 2.24
C LEU A 642 -17.46 37.33 3.38
N SER A 643 -17.10 36.72 4.51
CA SER A 643 -17.97 36.52 5.68
C SER A 643 -17.87 37.68 6.68
N ASP A 644 -19.02 38.13 7.19
CA ASP A 644 -19.13 39.07 8.30
C ASP A 644 -19.35 38.27 9.60
N ASN A 645 -18.51 38.50 10.60
CA ASN A 645 -18.50 37.67 11.81
C ASN A 645 -19.81 37.87 12.62
N ARG A 646 -20.42 36.75 13.04
CA ARG A 646 -21.40 36.55 14.15
C ARG A 646 -22.90 36.37 13.89
N GLN A 647 -23.41 36.21 12.67
CA GLN A 647 -24.79 35.74 12.50
C GLN A 647 -24.93 34.66 11.43
N ALA A 648 -25.26 33.46 11.92
CA ALA A 648 -25.77 32.28 11.24
C ALA A 648 -25.19 31.97 9.84
N VAL A 649 -24.21 31.07 9.84
CA VAL A 649 -23.98 30.14 8.74
C VAL A 649 -25.35 29.55 8.36
N SER A 650 -25.90 30.01 7.23
CA SER A 650 -27.00 29.30 6.60
C SER A 650 -26.43 27.95 6.16
N ALA A 651 -26.95 26.88 6.78
CA ALA A 651 -26.50 25.49 6.73
C ALA A 651 -26.49 24.87 5.32
N SER A 652 -25.67 25.37 4.40
CA SER A 652 -25.59 24.84 3.03
C SER A 652 -24.19 24.43 2.54
N VAL A 653 -23.11 24.67 3.30
CA VAL A 653 -21.78 24.11 2.98
C VAL A 653 -20.95 23.93 4.26
N SER A 654 -21.26 22.92 5.08
CA SER A 654 -20.33 22.52 6.15
C SER A 654 -19.09 21.84 5.53
N PRO A 655 -17.86 22.04 6.06
CA PRO A 655 -16.65 21.42 5.53
C PRO A 655 -16.72 19.88 5.49
N GLU A 656 -17.47 19.29 6.44
CA GLU A 656 -17.69 17.85 6.52
C GLU A 656 -18.61 17.36 5.40
N GLU A 657 -19.68 18.10 5.06
CA GLU A 657 -20.51 17.78 3.90
C GLU A 657 -19.75 17.92 2.58
N LEU A 658 -18.90 18.95 2.44
CA LEU A 658 -18.07 19.10 1.24
C LEU A 658 -17.09 17.92 1.10
N LYS A 659 -16.44 17.52 2.20
CA LYS A 659 -15.58 16.32 2.22
C LYS A 659 -16.36 15.08 1.82
N ALA A 660 -17.56 14.88 2.38
CA ALA A 660 -18.41 13.74 2.07
C ALA A 660 -18.85 13.74 0.59
N ARG A 661 -19.28 14.88 0.05
CA ARG A 661 -19.68 15.02 -1.37
C ARG A 661 -18.52 14.80 -2.34
N LEU A 662 -17.33 15.35 -2.04
CA LEU A 662 -16.13 15.12 -2.87
C LEU A 662 -15.68 13.65 -2.81
N THR A 663 -15.76 13.03 -1.63
CA THR A 663 -15.42 11.61 -1.45
C THR A 663 -16.42 10.72 -2.19
N ALA A 664 -17.73 10.99 -2.06
CA ALA A 664 -18.77 10.26 -2.78
C ALA A 664 -18.63 10.42 -4.31
N ARG A 665 -18.32 11.63 -4.79
CA ARG A 665 -18.04 11.88 -6.20
C ARG A 665 -16.83 11.09 -6.69
N TYR A 666 -15.72 11.13 -5.95
CA TYR A 666 -14.54 10.35 -6.27
C TYR A 666 -14.85 8.85 -6.37
N PHE A 667 -15.58 8.30 -5.42
CA PHE A 667 -15.95 6.89 -5.44
C PHE A 667 -16.94 6.53 -6.56
N THR A 668 -17.81 7.48 -6.95
CA THR A 668 -18.67 7.32 -8.13
C THR A 668 -17.83 7.24 -9.41
N ASP A 669 -16.86 8.15 -9.57
CA ASP A 669 -15.98 8.17 -10.75
C ASP A 669 -15.02 6.96 -10.75
N PHE A 670 -14.54 6.53 -9.58
CA PHE A 670 -13.76 5.30 -9.41
C PHE A 670 -14.55 4.08 -9.89
N ALA A 671 -15.78 3.92 -9.41
CA ALA A 671 -16.68 2.84 -9.83
C ALA A 671 -16.92 2.86 -11.35
N GLY A 672 -17.18 4.04 -11.91
CA GLY A 672 -17.41 4.23 -13.35
C GLY A 672 -16.21 3.80 -14.20
N VAL A 673 -15.00 4.25 -13.85
CA VAL A 673 -13.76 3.91 -14.57
C VAL A 673 -13.48 2.40 -14.54
N TRP A 674 -13.66 1.75 -13.39
CA TRP A 674 -13.49 0.30 -13.27
C TRP A 674 -14.57 -0.47 -14.04
N GLN A 675 -15.80 0.01 -14.03
CA GLN A 675 -16.90 -0.54 -14.80
C GLN A 675 -16.63 -0.46 -16.31
N ASP A 676 -16.20 0.68 -16.81
CA ASP A 676 -15.87 0.89 -18.22
C ASP A 676 -14.72 -0.01 -18.65
N PHE A 677 -13.65 -0.09 -17.84
CA PHE A 677 -12.52 -0.97 -18.12
C PHE A 677 -12.95 -2.45 -18.22
N LEU A 678 -13.67 -2.98 -17.23
CA LEU A 678 -14.06 -4.39 -17.22
C LEU A 678 -15.07 -4.72 -18.32
N ASN A 679 -16.03 -3.84 -18.59
CA ASN A 679 -17.01 -4.06 -19.66
C ASN A 679 -16.40 -3.93 -21.06
N SER A 680 -15.23 -3.31 -21.19
CA SER A 680 -14.48 -3.21 -22.45
C SER A 680 -13.67 -4.45 -22.80
N LEU A 681 -13.51 -5.39 -21.86
CA LEU A 681 -12.81 -6.65 -22.10
C LEU A 681 -13.49 -7.42 -23.23
N ARG A 682 -12.69 -8.03 -24.09
CA ARG A 682 -13.15 -8.86 -25.21
C ARG A 682 -12.48 -10.21 -25.16
N TRP A 683 -13.27 -11.27 -25.29
CA TRP A 683 -12.75 -12.63 -25.44
C TRP A 683 -12.17 -12.82 -26.83
N ASN A 684 -11.02 -13.50 -26.93
CA ASN A 684 -10.35 -13.73 -28.20
C ASN A 684 -11.00 -14.87 -28.98
N LYS A 685 -11.36 -14.61 -30.23
CA LYS A 685 -11.94 -15.61 -31.15
C LYS A 685 -10.90 -16.64 -31.60
N THR A 686 -11.31 -17.89 -31.67
CA THR A 686 -10.50 -19.03 -32.13
C THR A 686 -10.92 -19.51 -33.51
N ARG A 687 -10.02 -20.23 -34.20
CA ARG A 687 -10.27 -20.72 -35.56
C ARG A 687 -10.64 -22.19 -35.58
N ASN A 688 -10.04 -22.97 -34.69
CA ASN A 688 -10.23 -24.42 -34.60
C ASN A 688 -10.57 -24.83 -33.15
N LEU A 689 -10.90 -26.11 -32.98
CA LEU A 689 -11.25 -26.68 -31.68
C LEU A 689 -10.04 -26.80 -30.72
N SER A 690 -8.83 -27.02 -31.26
CA SER A 690 -7.61 -27.11 -30.44
C SER A 690 -7.33 -25.79 -29.72
N ASP A 691 -7.45 -24.67 -30.42
CA ASP A 691 -7.28 -23.33 -29.85
C ASP A 691 -8.30 -23.08 -28.71
N VAL A 692 -9.54 -23.59 -28.83
CA VAL A 692 -10.56 -23.51 -27.77
C VAL A 692 -10.10 -24.32 -26.55
N ILE A 693 -9.63 -25.55 -26.76
CA ILE A 693 -9.14 -26.42 -25.69
C ILE A 693 -7.97 -25.73 -24.95
N ASP A 694 -7.07 -25.07 -25.67
CA ASP A 694 -5.94 -24.34 -25.10
C ASP A 694 -6.40 -23.12 -24.27
N GLN A 695 -7.38 -22.36 -24.78
CA GLN A 695 -7.98 -21.24 -24.02
C GLN A 695 -8.67 -21.72 -22.74
N LEU A 696 -9.49 -22.78 -22.80
CA LEU A 696 -10.15 -23.33 -21.61
C LEU A 696 -9.14 -23.93 -20.62
N THR A 697 -8.02 -24.47 -21.12
CA THR A 697 -6.91 -24.94 -20.29
C THR A 697 -6.28 -23.81 -19.50
N LEU A 698 -5.89 -22.73 -20.19
CA LEU A 698 -5.25 -21.59 -19.56
C LEU A 698 -6.21 -20.87 -18.60
N MET A 699 -7.49 -20.79 -18.93
CA MET A 699 -8.52 -20.18 -18.10
C MET A 699 -8.74 -20.93 -16.78
N ALA A 700 -8.76 -22.26 -16.82
CA ALA A 700 -9.00 -23.12 -15.65
C ALA A 700 -7.74 -23.51 -14.88
N ASP A 701 -6.55 -23.08 -15.32
CA ASP A 701 -5.29 -23.39 -14.64
C ASP A 701 -5.21 -22.71 -13.26
N GLY A 702 -5.07 -23.49 -12.19
CA GLY A 702 -5.08 -22.97 -10.82
C GLY A 702 -3.89 -22.06 -10.45
N ARG A 703 -2.81 -22.03 -11.23
CA ARG A 703 -1.61 -21.21 -10.97
C ARG A 703 -1.42 -20.10 -11.99
N GLN A 704 -1.70 -20.37 -13.27
CA GLN A 704 -1.41 -19.47 -14.37
C GLN A 704 -2.65 -18.80 -14.97
N SER A 705 -3.84 -19.02 -14.40
CA SER A 705 -5.07 -18.41 -14.92
C SER A 705 -5.05 -16.87 -14.84
N PRO A 706 -5.12 -16.19 -16.00
CA PRO A 706 -5.28 -14.73 -16.03
C PRO A 706 -6.61 -14.27 -15.44
N LEU A 707 -7.65 -15.11 -15.48
CA LEU A 707 -8.94 -14.81 -14.87
C LEU A 707 -8.84 -14.78 -13.35
N ILE A 708 -8.18 -15.77 -12.74
CA ILE A 708 -7.96 -15.79 -11.29
C ILE A 708 -7.12 -14.58 -10.87
N ALA A 709 -6.05 -14.28 -11.61
CA ALA A 709 -5.20 -13.11 -11.33
C ALA A 709 -5.98 -11.78 -11.40
N LEU A 710 -6.81 -11.61 -12.44
CA LEU A 710 -7.68 -10.45 -12.58
C LEU A 710 -8.68 -10.33 -11.42
N MET A 711 -9.35 -11.43 -11.05
CA MET A 711 -10.31 -11.46 -9.95
C MET A 711 -9.66 -11.17 -8.59
N ASN A 712 -8.43 -11.62 -8.35
CA ASN A 712 -7.66 -11.26 -7.15
C ASN A 712 -7.33 -9.76 -7.10
N THR A 713 -6.94 -9.17 -8.23
CA THR A 713 -6.69 -7.73 -8.32
C THR A 713 -7.98 -6.94 -8.10
N LEU A 714 -9.11 -7.39 -8.66
CA LEU A 714 -10.42 -6.80 -8.41
C LEU A 714 -10.83 -6.90 -6.94
N ALA A 715 -10.53 -8.03 -6.29
CA ALA A 715 -10.80 -8.19 -4.86
C ALA A 715 -10.01 -7.16 -4.03
N TYR A 716 -8.71 -7.03 -4.30
CA TYR A 716 -7.85 -6.05 -3.63
C TYR A 716 -8.32 -4.60 -3.82
N GLN A 717 -8.77 -4.25 -5.03
CA GLN A 717 -9.23 -2.89 -5.37
C GLN A 717 -10.66 -2.62 -4.86
N GLY A 718 -11.52 -3.64 -4.77
CA GLY A 718 -12.88 -3.55 -4.24
C GLY A 718 -12.96 -3.24 -2.75
N GLU A 719 -11.89 -3.49 -1.99
CA GLU A 719 -11.78 -3.11 -0.57
C GLU A 719 -11.37 -1.64 -0.34
N THR A 720 -11.23 -0.83 -1.40
CA THR A 720 -10.79 0.56 -1.28
C THR A 720 -11.75 1.38 -0.41
N GLY A 721 -11.20 2.06 0.60
CA GLY A 721 -11.99 2.91 1.51
C GLY A 721 -12.62 2.19 2.69
N GLN A 722 -12.40 0.88 2.87
CA GLN A 722 -12.81 0.17 4.08
C GLN A 722 -12.00 0.64 5.31
N GLN A 723 -12.69 0.91 6.42
CA GLN A 723 -12.08 1.34 7.69
C GLN A 723 -11.55 0.12 8.46
N GLY A 724 -10.44 -0.48 8.00
CA GLY A 724 -9.71 -1.53 8.71
C GLY A 724 -8.46 -0.99 9.44
N PRO A 725 -7.94 -1.69 10.48
CA PRO A 725 -6.71 -1.27 11.16
C PRO A 725 -5.57 -1.26 10.14
N SER A 726 -4.80 -0.18 10.12
CA SER A 726 -3.71 0.09 9.15
C SER A 726 -2.81 -1.13 8.87
N LEU A 727 -2.28 -1.21 7.64
CA LEU A 727 -1.39 -2.27 7.11
C LEU A 727 -0.25 -2.70 8.06
N SER A 728 0.21 -1.82 8.97
CA SER A 728 1.19 -2.15 10.00
C SER A 728 0.68 -3.17 11.03
N ASP A 729 -0.60 -3.15 11.39
CA ASP A 729 -1.19 -4.07 12.36
C ASP A 729 -1.50 -5.44 11.77
N SER A 730 -1.81 -5.53 10.48
CA SER A 730 -2.07 -6.80 9.78
C SER A 730 -0.78 -7.59 9.52
N LEU A 731 0.34 -6.93 9.20
CA LEU A 731 1.65 -7.58 9.10
C LEU A 731 2.15 -8.09 10.47
N VAL A 732 1.93 -7.31 11.53
CA VAL A 732 2.27 -7.72 12.91
C VAL A 732 1.36 -8.86 13.40
N LYS A 733 0.08 -8.90 13.01
CA LYS A 733 -0.83 -10.02 13.28
C LYS A 733 -0.49 -11.27 12.47
N SER A 734 -0.07 -11.13 11.22
CA SER A 734 0.32 -12.24 10.35
C SER A 734 1.62 -12.89 10.82
N ALA A 735 2.58 -12.09 11.31
CA ALA A 735 3.78 -12.60 11.97
C ALA A 735 3.47 -13.28 13.32
N LYS A 736 2.50 -12.79 14.10
CA LYS A 736 2.08 -13.41 15.36
C LYS A 736 1.26 -14.70 15.19
N THR A 737 0.57 -14.86 14.07
CA THR A 737 -0.27 -16.05 13.80
C THR A 737 0.52 -17.21 13.20
N LEU A 738 1.66 -16.97 12.55
CA LEU A 738 2.57 -18.02 12.10
C LEU A 738 3.37 -18.68 13.25
N LEU A 739 3.44 -18.05 14.43
CA LEU A 739 4.25 -18.53 15.56
C LEU A 739 3.49 -19.32 16.64
N ASN A 740 2.15 -19.31 16.65
CA ASN A 740 1.36 -20.03 17.67
C ASN A 740 0.37 -21.02 17.04
N LYS A 741 0.80 -22.28 16.88
CA LYS A 741 -0.11 -23.42 16.70
C LYS A 741 -0.72 -23.79 18.07
N LYS A 742 -2.06 -23.76 18.13
CA LYS A 742 -2.98 -24.15 19.23
C LYS A 742 -3.41 -23.03 20.19
N THR A 743 -4.48 -22.33 19.82
CA THR A 743 -5.58 -21.96 20.74
C THR A 743 -6.84 -21.63 19.92
N PRO A 744 -8.06 -22.03 20.34
CA PRO A 744 -9.29 -21.70 19.63
C PRO A 744 -9.60 -20.21 19.80
N ARG A 745 -10.10 -19.59 18.73
CA ARG A 745 -10.53 -18.18 18.70
C ARG A 745 -11.75 -17.99 19.63
N MET A 746 -11.63 -17.16 20.66
CA MET A 746 -12.80 -16.45 21.21
C MET A 746 -13.02 -15.19 20.37
N ILE A 747 -14.16 -15.16 19.69
CA ILE A 747 -14.60 -14.11 18.76
C ILE A 747 -15.19 -12.97 19.59
N ASN A 748 -14.61 -11.77 19.48
CA ASN A 748 -15.23 -10.54 19.95
C ASN A 748 -16.35 -10.18 18.96
N GLN A 749 -17.57 -10.43 19.37
CA GLN A 749 -18.81 -10.32 18.59
C GLN A 749 -19.28 -8.85 18.58
N GLN A 750 -18.59 -7.95 17.86
CA GLN A 750 -19.01 -6.54 17.81
C GLN A 750 -18.50 -5.71 16.61
N THR A 751 -18.22 -6.34 15.45
CA THR A 751 -17.85 -5.61 14.21
C THR A 751 -18.64 -6.07 12.98
N ALA A 752 -19.91 -6.42 13.16
CA ALA A 752 -20.84 -6.66 12.05
C ALA A 752 -21.53 -5.34 11.63
N GLY A 753 -20.86 -4.49 10.85
CA GLY A 753 -21.53 -3.32 10.26
C GLY A 753 -20.68 -2.12 9.82
N LEU A 754 -19.45 -2.30 9.34
CA LEU A 754 -18.72 -1.22 8.67
C LEU A 754 -18.72 -1.48 7.16
N HIS A 755 -19.70 -0.92 6.46
CA HIS A 755 -19.78 -0.94 5.00
C HIS A 755 -18.76 0.02 4.39
N GLY A 756 -17.91 -0.48 3.50
CA GLY A 756 -17.04 0.34 2.67
C GLY A 756 -17.82 1.00 1.52
N PRO A 757 -17.36 2.15 1.00
CA PRO A 757 -18.04 2.85 -0.10
C PRO A 757 -18.05 2.06 -1.42
N MET A 758 -17.17 1.06 -1.56
CA MET A 758 -17.05 0.20 -2.74
C MET A 758 -17.79 -1.13 -2.62
N ASP A 759 -18.32 -1.48 -1.45
CA ASP A 759 -18.99 -2.76 -1.20
C ASP A 759 -20.26 -2.93 -2.06
N GLU A 760 -20.97 -1.83 -2.34
CA GLU A 760 -22.18 -1.86 -3.19
C GLU A 760 -21.84 -2.11 -4.67
N THR A 761 -20.71 -1.57 -5.15
CA THR A 761 -20.32 -1.65 -6.58
C THR A 761 -19.60 -2.95 -6.90
N PHE A 762 -18.64 -3.35 -6.06
CA PHE A 762 -17.84 -4.57 -6.25
C PHE A 762 -18.41 -5.78 -5.53
N GLY A 763 -19.43 -5.61 -4.67
CA GLY A 763 -20.04 -6.67 -3.88
C GLY A 763 -20.41 -7.93 -4.66
N PRO A 764 -21.10 -7.83 -5.82
CA PRO A 764 -21.41 -9.01 -6.64
C PRO A 764 -20.17 -9.75 -7.16
N LEU A 765 -19.10 -9.03 -7.50
CA LEU A 765 -17.83 -9.62 -7.96
C LEU A 765 -17.09 -10.30 -6.79
N LEU A 766 -17.06 -9.67 -5.62
CA LEU A 766 -16.46 -10.20 -4.39
C LEU A 766 -17.20 -11.45 -3.88
N ALA A 767 -18.52 -11.49 -4.04
CA ALA A 767 -19.34 -12.64 -3.65
C ALA A 767 -18.93 -13.93 -4.40
N LEU A 768 -18.46 -13.83 -5.65
CA LEU A 768 -17.98 -14.97 -6.44
C LEU A 768 -16.67 -15.56 -5.92
N MET A 769 -15.89 -14.79 -5.16
CA MET A 769 -14.60 -15.20 -4.59
C MET A 769 -14.73 -15.95 -3.26
N GLY A 770 -15.92 -15.95 -2.64
CA GLY A 770 -16.24 -16.77 -1.47
C GLY A 770 -15.81 -16.25 -0.10
N GLU A 771 -15.32 -15.01 0.04
CA GLU A 771 -14.69 -14.54 1.29
C GLU A 771 -15.63 -13.93 2.37
N ASN A 772 -16.96 -13.95 2.19
CA ASN A 772 -17.91 -13.46 3.20
C ASN A 772 -18.75 -14.56 3.87
N GLN A 773 -18.11 -15.62 4.36
CA GLN A 773 -18.74 -16.51 5.35
C GLN A 773 -18.46 -16.03 6.77
N ALA A 774 -19.11 -14.93 7.16
CA ALA A 774 -19.37 -14.65 8.57
C ALA A 774 -20.56 -15.52 9.01
N GLU A 775 -20.29 -16.54 9.82
CA GLU A 775 -21.30 -17.41 10.43
C GLU A 775 -22.40 -16.57 11.11
N GLY A 776 -23.63 -16.63 10.60
CA GLY A 776 -24.81 -16.17 11.36
C GLY A 776 -25.78 -15.20 10.69
N ARG A 777 -25.82 -15.05 9.36
CA ARG A 777 -26.96 -14.40 8.68
C ARG A 777 -27.65 -15.34 7.70
N ILE A 778 -28.98 -15.22 7.69
CA ILE A 778 -29.98 -16.04 7.01
C ILE A 778 -29.56 -16.40 5.57
N LYS A 779 -29.69 -17.69 5.25
CA LYS A 779 -29.45 -18.32 3.94
C LYS A 779 -30.07 -17.50 2.80
N ALA A 780 -29.23 -16.84 2.02
CA ALA A 780 -29.45 -16.71 0.59
C ALA A 780 -28.52 -17.73 -0.07
N ASP A 781 -29.07 -18.59 -0.93
CA ASP A 781 -28.37 -19.65 -1.66
C ASP A 781 -27.25 -19.09 -2.57
N SER A 782 -26.08 -18.71 -2.03
CA SER A 782 -24.90 -18.38 -2.85
C SER A 782 -24.20 -19.67 -3.33
N THR A 783 -24.90 -20.44 -4.15
CA THR A 783 -24.39 -21.63 -4.85
C THR A 783 -23.49 -21.29 -6.06
N LEU A 784 -23.36 -20.00 -6.39
CA LEU A 784 -22.58 -19.49 -7.51
C LEU A 784 -21.17 -19.08 -7.04
N ASN A 785 -20.16 -19.84 -7.46
CA ASN A 785 -18.76 -19.64 -7.07
C ASN A 785 -17.86 -19.78 -8.31
N LEU A 786 -16.85 -18.90 -8.40
CA LEU A 786 -15.83 -18.95 -9.46
C LEU A 786 -15.12 -20.31 -9.52
N GLN A 787 -14.77 -20.91 -8.38
CA GLN A 787 -14.09 -22.21 -8.33
C GLN A 787 -14.96 -23.31 -8.94
N THR A 788 -16.24 -23.35 -8.59
CA THR A 788 -17.20 -24.31 -9.16
C THR A 788 -17.32 -24.15 -10.68
N PHE A 789 -17.31 -22.90 -11.16
CA PHE A 789 -17.31 -22.63 -12.59
C PHE A 789 -16.04 -23.13 -13.28
N LEU A 790 -14.85 -22.87 -12.74
CA LEU A 790 -13.58 -23.33 -13.32
C LEU A 790 -13.47 -24.87 -13.35
N THR A 791 -13.99 -25.56 -12.33
CA THR A 791 -14.09 -27.02 -12.33
C THR A 791 -15.00 -27.52 -13.47
N ARG A 792 -16.18 -26.92 -13.64
CA ARG A 792 -17.09 -27.27 -14.74
C ARG A 792 -16.49 -26.97 -16.12
N VAL A 793 -15.74 -25.87 -16.26
CA VAL A 793 -14.98 -25.55 -17.49
C VAL A 793 -13.92 -26.62 -17.76
N THR A 794 -13.29 -27.16 -16.72
CA THR A 794 -12.33 -28.26 -16.84
C THR A 794 -13.00 -29.53 -17.36
N ASP A 795 -14.19 -29.85 -16.87
CA ASP A 795 -14.98 -31.02 -17.35
C ASP A 795 -15.34 -30.88 -18.83
N VAL A 796 -15.80 -29.68 -19.23
CA VAL A 796 -16.06 -29.35 -20.63
C VAL A 796 -14.80 -29.53 -21.49
N ARG A 797 -13.67 -28.99 -21.05
CA ARG A 797 -12.39 -29.13 -21.74
C ARG A 797 -12.03 -30.60 -21.95
N LEU A 798 -12.13 -31.44 -20.90
CA LEU A 798 -11.81 -32.86 -20.98
C LEU A 798 -12.69 -33.59 -22.00
N LYS A 799 -13.98 -33.26 -22.07
CA LYS A 799 -14.90 -33.79 -23.09
C LYS A 799 -14.52 -33.38 -24.51
N LEU A 800 -14.14 -32.12 -24.72
CA LEU A 800 -13.67 -31.64 -26.03
C LEU A 800 -12.35 -32.29 -26.45
N GLN A 801 -11.44 -32.52 -25.49
CA GLN A 801 -10.19 -33.25 -25.72
C GLN A 801 -10.43 -34.70 -26.12
N GLN A 802 -11.35 -35.41 -25.44
CA GLN A 802 -11.75 -36.77 -25.82
C GLN A 802 -12.29 -36.83 -27.25
N MET A 803 -13.10 -35.85 -27.64
CA MET A 803 -13.61 -35.74 -29.01
C MET A 803 -12.51 -35.46 -30.03
N ASN A 804 -11.62 -34.51 -29.75
CA ASN A 804 -10.52 -34.15 -30.65
C ASN A 804 -9.52 -35.30 -30.86
N ASN A 805 -9.36 -36.17 -29.86
CA ASN A 805 -8.44 -37.31 -29.90
C ASN A 805 -9.12 -38.63 -30.33
N SER A 806 -10.41 -38.61 -30.67
CA SER A 806 -11.14 -39.80 -31.13
C SER A 806 -10.81 -40.15 -32.59
N ASP A 807 -11.00 -41.42 -32.97
CA ASP A 807 -10.76 -41.89 -34.34
C ASP A 807 -11.69 -41.24 -35.39
N ASP A 808 -12.86 -40.74 -34.96
CA ASP A 808 -13.83 -40.02 -35.82
C ASP A 808 -14.45 -38.81 -35.07
N PRO A 809 -13.74 -37.65 -35.05
CA PRO A 809 -14.19 -36.45 -34.36
C PRO A 809 -15.53 -35.88 -34.87
N PRO A 810 -15.83 -35.84 -36.19
CA PRO A 810 -17.14 -35.42 -36.70
C PRO A 810 -18.30 -36.27 -36.18
N ALA A 811 -18.15 -37.59 -36.07
CA ALA A 811 -19.20 -38.46 -35.56
C ALA A 811 -19.50 -38.21 -34.08
N MET A 812 -18.46 -38.01 -33.26
CA MET A 812 -18.62 -37.71 -31.84
C MET A 812 -19.20 -36.31 -31.60
N ALA A 813 -18.78 -35.31 -32.39
CA ALA A 813 -19.37 -33.97 -32.37
C ALA A 813 -20.86 -34.00 -32.72
N ASN A 814 -21.24 -34.81 -33.72
CA ASN A 814 -22.62 -35.02 -34.10
C ASN A 814 -23.43 -35.72 -33.00
N ALA A 815 -22.88 -36.70 -32.29
CA ALA A 815 -23.55 -37.34 -31.17
C ALA A 815 -23.84 -36.35 -30.02
N LEU A 816 -22.87 -35.51 -29.67
CA LEU A 816 -23.01 -34.47 -28.64
C LEU A 816 -24.00 -33.38 -29.05
N ALA A 817 -23.94 -32.91 -30.30
CA ALA A 817 -24.89 -31.93 -30.81
C ALA A 817 -26.31 -32.51 -30.86
N LYS A 818 -26.46 -33.76 -31.31
CA LYS A 818 -27.74 -34.46 -31.39
C LYS A 818 -28.42 -34.59 -30.03
N THR A 819 -27.68 -34.89 -28.96
CA THR A 819 -28.27 -34.93 -27.62
C THR A 819 -28.92 -33.61 -27.22
N VAL A 820 -28.28 -32.48 -27.56
CA VAL A 820 -28.84 -31.14 -27.32
C VAL A 820 -30.00 -30.84 -28.27
N PHE A 821 -29.91 -31.24 -29.54
CA PHE A 821 -30.98 -31.06 -30.52
C PHE A 821 -32.22 -31.93 -30.24
N GLU A 822 -32.07 -32.99 -29.46
CA GLU A 822 -33.16 -33.80 -28.91
C GLU A 822 -33.72 -33.22 -27.58
N GLY A 823 -33.15 -32.12 -27.07
CA GLY A 823 -33.56 -31.47 -25.83
C GLY A 823 -33.00 -32.09 -24.55
N LYS A 824 -31.94 -32.91 -24.64
CA LYS A 824 -31.25 -33.49 -23.47
C LYS A 824 -30.10 -32.60 -23.05
N SER A 825 -29.98 -32.32 -21.75
CA SER A 825 -28.87 -31.52 -21.24
C SER A 825 -27.55 -32.28 -21.35
N THR A 826 -26.49 -31.57 -21.72
CA THR A 826 -25.12 -32.05 -21.71
C THR A 826 -24.28 -31.17 -20.79
N ASP A 827 -23.16 -31.68 -20.27
CA ASP A 827 -22.29 -30.90 -19.37
C ASP A 827 -21.89 -29.54 -19.98
N LEU A 828 -21.80 -29.42 -21.30
CA LEU A 828 -21.48 -28.18 -22.00
C LEU A 828 -22.61 -27.14 -21.90
N THR A 829 -23.85 -27.53 -22.18
CA THR A 829 -25.02 -26.64 -22.05
C THR A 829 -25.32 -26.30 -20.60
N ASP A 830 -25.12 -27.26 -19.68
CA ASP A 830 -25.30 -27.04 -18.24
C ASP A 830 -24.24 -26.11 -17.65
N THR A 831 -23.00 -26.21 -18.14
CA THR A 831 -21.92 -25.30 -17.74
C THR A 831 -22.12 -23.91 -18.33
N GLN A 832 -22.60 -23.81 -19.57
CA GLN A 832 -22.98 -22.52 -20.16
C GLN A 832 -24.15 -21.87 -19.41
N GLY A 833 -25.15 -22.65 -19.00
CA GLY A 833 -26.23 -22.20 -18.13
C GLY A 833 -25.72 -21.68 -16.79
N TYR A 834 -24.78 -22.39 -16.15
CA TYR A 834 -24.13 -21.92 -14.93
C TYR A 834 -23.35 -20.61 -15.14
N GLY A 835 -22.63 -20.48 -16.26
CA GLY A 835 -21.95 -19.24 -16.65
C GLY A 835 -22.91 -18.06 -16.85
N ARG A 836 -24.09 -18.29 -17.44
CA ARG A 836 -25.15 -17.28 -17.58
C ARG A 836 -25.74 -16.87 -16.24
N LEU A 837 -25.91 -17.81 -15.30
CA LEU A 837 -26.37 -17.50 -13.94
C LEU A 837 -25.35 -16.63 -13.21
N ILE A 838 -24.05 -16.92 -13.33
CA ILE A 838 -22.99 -16.04 -12.82
C ILE A 838 -23.09 -14.65 -13.46
N ALA A 839 -23.11 -14.56 -14.79
CA ALA A 839 -23.20 -13.28 -15.49
C ALA A 839 -24.45 -12.46 -15.11
N ALA A 840 -25.60 -13.12 -14.89
CA ALA A 840 -26.82 -12.48 -14.44
C ALA A 840 -26.73 -12.02 -12.97
N SER A 841 -26.09 -12.82 -12.11
CA SER A 841 -25.91 -12.51 -10.67
C SER A 841 -25.05 -11.27 -10.42
N LEU A 842 -24.17 -10.93 -11.36
CA LEU A 842 -23.35 -9.72 -11.29
C LEU A 842 -24.16 -8.41 -11.49
N GLY A 843 -25.41 -8.49 -11.95
CA GLY A 843 -26.27 -7.32 -12.14
C GLY A 843 -26.01 -6.56 -13.45
N GLY A 844 -26.81 -5.52 -13.70
CA GLY A 844 -26.80 -4.78 -14.97
C GLY A 844 -25.49 -4.05 -15.27
N GLN A 845 -24.77 -3.60 -14.23
CA GLN A 845 -23.53 -2.82 -14.35
C GLN A 845 -22.37 -3.65 -14.93
N TRP A 846 -22.33 -4.95 -14.63
CA TRP A 846 -21.25 -5.86 -15.02
C TRP A 846 -21.66 -6.85 -16.12
N ARG A 847 -22.77 -6.59 -16.83
CA ARG A 847 -23.34 -7.52 -17.81
C ARG A 847 -22.35 -7.88 -18.93
N SER A 848 -21.65 -6.89 -19.51
CA SER A 848 -20.70 -7.13 -20.62
C SER A 848 -19.50 -7.94 -20.14
N PHE A 849 -18.93 -7.56 -19.00
CA PHE A 849 -17.87 -8.31 -18.33
C PHE A 849 -18.29 -9.76 -18.05
N GLY A 850 -19.46 -9.94 -17.45
CA GLY A 850 -20.00 -11.25 -17.10
C GLY A 850 -20.23 -12.15 -18.32
N GLN A 851 -20.81 -11.60 -19.39
CA GLN A 851 -20.99 -12.32 -20.66
C GLN A 851 -19.64 -12.72 -21.27
N THR A 852 -18.68 -11.79 -21.30
CA THR A 852 -17.38 -12.01 -21.93
C THR A 852 -16.56 -13.10 -21.23
N LEU A 853 -16.57 -13.16 -19.90
CA LEU A 853 -15.71 -14.09 -19.16
C LEU A 853 -16.40 -15.40 -18.77
N PHE A 854 -17.72 -15.40 -18.56
CA PHE A 854 -18.43 -16.59 -18.07
C PHE A 854 -19.30 -17.27 -19.12
N VAL A 855 -19.63 -16.61 -20.24
CA VAL A 855 -20.53 -17.16 -21.27
C VAL A 855 -19.82 -17.38 -22.61
N GLU A 856 -19.07 -16.39 -23.10
CA GLU A 856 -18.40 -16.42 -24.41
C GLU A 856 -17.43 -17.61 -24.58
N PRO A 857 -16.58 -17.99 -23.60
CA PRO A 857 -15.66 -19.12 -23.75
C PRO A 857 -16.39 -20.43 -24.04
N LEU A 858 -17.52 -20.64 -23.36
CA LEU A 858 -18.36 -21.82 -23.48
C LEU A 858 -19.23 -21.77 -24.74
N ALA A 859 -19.68 -20.57 -25.15
CA ALA A 859 -20.38 -20.38 -26.41
C ALA A 859 -19.46 -20.69 -27.61
N GLN A 860 -18.19 -20.28 -27.54
CA GLN A 860 -17.19 -20.54 -28.58
C GLN A 860 -16.83 -22.03 -28.65
N ALA A 861 -16.74 -22.70 -27.48
CA ALA A 861 -16.63 -24.15 -27.41
C ALA A 861 -17.84 -24.86 -28.06
N TRP A 862 -19.05 -24.39 -27.78
CA TRP A 862 -20.26 -24.94 -28.38
C TRP A 862 -20.31 -24.75 -29.91
N GLN A 863 -19.92 -23.59 -30.42
CA GLN A 863 -19.79 -23.36 -31.87
C GLN A 863 -18.80 -24.32 -32.54
N GLY A 864 -17.70 -24.66 -31.85
CA GLY A 864 -16.73 -25.66 -32.31
C GLY A 864 -17.35 -27.05 -32.53
N VAL A 865 -18.27 -27.47 -31.64
CA VAL A 865 -18.99 -28.74 -31.75
C VAL A 865 -20.12 -28.67 -32.79
N LEU A 866 -20.81 -27.53 -32.88
CA LEU A 866 -21.99 -27.36 -33.74
C LEU A 866 -21.71 -27.32 -35.25
N LYS A 867 -20.60 -26.72 -35.68
CA LYS A 867 -20.28 -26.57 -37.11
C LYS A 867 -20.28 -27.91 -37.89
N PRO A 868 -19.56 -28.97 -37.47
CA PRO A 868 -19.61 -30.25 -38.16
C PRO A 868 -20.98 -30.94 -38.05
N ALA A 869 -21.65 -30.82 -36.90
CA ALA A 869 -22.96 -31.45 -36.68
C ALA A 869 -24.08 -30.84 -37.55
N THR A 870 -24.11 -29.51 -37.71
CA THR A 870 -25.10 -28.82 -38.54
C THR A 870 -24.93 -29.15 -40.04
N ALA A 871 -23.68 -29.29 -40.51
CA ALA A 871 -23.41 -29.76 -41.88
C ALA A 871 -23.91 -31.19 -42.10
N ASN A 872 -23.71 -32.09 -41.14
CA ASN A 872 -24.21 -33.46 -41.20
C ASN A 872 -25.75 -33.51 -41.20
N LEU A 873 -26.42 -32.71 -40.36
CA LEU A 873 -27.88 -32.62 -40.35
C LEU A 873 -28.45 -32.07 -41.67
N ASN A 874 -27.80 -31.09 -42.29
CA ASN A 874 -28.19 -30.61 -43.63
C ASN A 874 -28.14 -31.75 -44.66
N SER A 875 -27.09 -32.59 -44.64
CA SER A 875 -26.97 -33.76 -45.51
C SER A 875 -28.08 -34.79 -45.26
N GLN A 876 -28.41 -35.06 -43.99
CA GLN A 876 -29.50 -35.96 -43.62
C GLN A 876 -30.86 -35.44 -44.08
N TRP A 877 -31.13 -34.13 -43.94
CA TRP A 877 -32.36 -33.51 -44.43
C TRP A 877 -32.51 -33.62 -45.94
N GLN A 878 -31.42 -33.37 -46.69
CA GLN A 878 -31.42 -33.52 -48.15
C GLN A 878 -31.78 -34.95 -48.55
N THR A 879 -31.07 -35.93 -47.98
CA THR A 879 -31.23 -37.34 -48.34
C THR A 879 -32.59 -37.91 -47.90
N ALA A 880 -33.03 -37.58 -46.67
CA ALA A 880 -34.23 -38.17 -46.08
C ALA A 880 -35.53 -37.51 -46.57
N ILE A 881 -35.50 -36.21 -46.84
CA ILE A 881 -36.72 -35.44 -47.13
C ILE A 881 -36.67 -34.81 -48.52
N VAL A 882 -35.68 -33.95 -48.81
CA VAL A 882 -35.67 -33.13 -50.03
C VAL A 882 -35.60 -33.99 -51.29
N ASP A 883 -34.69 -34.97 -51.34
CA ASP A 883 -34.54 -35.83 -52.51
C ASP A 883 -35.79 -36.69 -52.76
N ASN A 884 -36.47 -37.12 -51.69
CA ASN A 884 -37.71 -37.86 -51.78
C ASN A 884 -38.88 -36.97 -52.22
N TRP A 885 -38.92 -35.72 -51.74
CA TRP A 885 -39.90 -34.71 -52.14
C TRP A 885 -39.77 -34.36 -53.62
N ASP A 886 -38.56 -34.05 -54.07
CA ASP A 886 -38.29 -33.72 -55.46
C ASP A 886 -38.61 -34.90 -56.39
N ARG A 887 -38.26 -36.14 -56.01
CA ARG A 887 -38.66 -37.35 -56.76
C ARG A 887 -40.17 -37.52 -56.87
N ALA A 888 -40.95 -37.13 -55.85
CA ALA A 888 -42.41 -37.28 -55.86
C ALA A 888 -43.14 -36.16 -56.61
N PHE A 889 -42.60 -34.94 -56.62
CA PHE A 889 -43.35 -33.74 -57.02
C PHE A 889 -42.68 -32.89 -58.11
N ALA A 890 -41.41 -33.07 -58.43
CA ALA A 890 -40.73 -32.27 -59.45
C ALA A 890 -41.42 -32.40 -60.82
N GLY A 891 -41.61 -31.27 -61.50
CA GLY A 891 -42.22 -31.23 -62.83
C GLY A 891 -43.73 -31.46 -62.88
N ARG A 892 -44.41 -31.64 -61.73
CA ARG A 892 -45.85 -31.92 -61.65
C ARG A 892 -46.66 -30.73 -61.12
N TYR A 893 -47.91 -30.60 -61.55
CA TYR A 893 -48.84 -29.57 -61.06
C TYR A 893 -49.31 -29.89 -59.64
N PRO A 894 -49.39 -28.90 -58.72
CA PRO A 894 -49.28 -27.45 -58.91
C PRO A 894 -47.88 -26.85 -58.84
N PHE A 895 -46.84 -27.62 -58.49
CA PHE A 895 -45.48 -27.09 -58.29
C PHE A 895 -44.83 -26.57 -59.57
N ALA A 896 -45.06 -27.26 -60.69
CA ALA A 896 -44.66 -26.87 -62.04
C ALA A 896 -45.86 -26.91 -63.01
N GLY A 897 -45.75 -26.23 -64.15
CA GLY A 897 -46.84 -26.08 -65.12
C GLY A 897 -47.17 -27.29 -66.00
N GLY A 898 -46.75 -28.51 -65.62
CA GLY A 898 -46.95 -29.72 -66.42
C GLY A 898 -48.39 -30.28 -66.41
N ASP A 899 -48.66 -31.22 -67.31
CA ASP A 899 -49.95 -31.92 -67.41
C ASP A 899 -50.14 -32.98 -66.33
N SER A 900 -49.04 -33.58 -65.86
CA SER A 900 -49.07 -34.55 -64.76
C SER A 900 -49.33 -33.85 -63.42
N GLU A 901 -50.25 -34.39 -62.65
CA GLU A 901 -50.66 -33.85 -61.36
C GLU A 901 -50.06 -34.63 -60.19
N ILE A 902 -49.86 -33.97 -59.06
CA ILE A 902 -49.46 -34.66 -57.83
C ILE A 902 -50.63 -35.43 -57.21
N SER A 903 -50.31 -36.52 -56.51
CA SER A 903 -51.28 -37.24 -55.68
C SER A 903 -51.45 -36.53 -54.33
N LEU A 904 -52.68 -36.17 -53.97
CA LEU A 904 -53.01 -35.61 -52.64
C LEU A 904 -52.65 -36.57 -51.49
N PRO A 905 -52.92 -37.89 -51.58
CA PRO A 905 -52.40 -38.85 -50.61
C PRO A 905 -50.87 -38.81 -50.47
N MET A 906 -50.14 -38.71 -51.59
CA MET A 906 -48.68 -38.61 -51.57
C MET A 906 -48.21 -37.33 -50.88
N LEU A 907 -48.86 -36.19 -51.14
CA LEU A 907 -48.59 -34.94 -50.44
C LEU A 907 -48.83 -35.09 -48.93
N GLY A 908 -49.91 -35.76 -48.54
CA GLY A 908 -50.24 -36.08 -47.15
C GLY A 908 -49.16 -36.88 -46.43
N GLN A 909 -48.47 -37.81 -47.11
CA GLN A 909 -47.35 -38.55 -46.51
C GLN A 909 -46.18 -37.66 -46.06
N PHE A 910 -46.03 -36.47 -46.64
CA PHE A 910 -44.97 -35.54 -46.27
C PHE A 910 -45.43 -34.52 -45.23
N ILE A 911 -46.61 -33.92 -45.40
CA ILE A 911 -46.99 -32.69 -44.68
C ILE A 911 -47.96 -32.91 -43.51
N ARG A 912 -48.58 -34.08 -43.37
CA ARG A 912 -49.54 -34.36 -42.29
C ARG A 912 -48.98 -33.96 -40.92
N SER A 913 -49.77 -33.23 -40.15
CA SER A 913 -49.35 -32.58 -38.90
C SER A 913 -49.09 -33.56 -37.75
N ASP A 914 -49.49 -34.82 -37.88
CA ASP A 914 -49.30 -35.89 -36.89
C ASP A 914 -48.30 -36.97 -37.34
N SER A 915 -48.24 -37.25 -38.64
CA SER A 915 -47.64 -38.46 -39.22
C SER A 915 -46.79 -38.19 -40.46
N GLY A 916 -46.72 -36.94 -40.92
CA GLY A 916 -45.95 -36.57 -42.10
C GLY A 916 -44.45 -36.77 -41.89
N ARG A 917 -43.74 -37.15 -42.96
CA ARG A 917 -42.27 -37.33 -42.92
C ARG A 917 -41.53 -36.08 -42.47
N ILE A 918 -42.01 -34.89 -42.86
CA ILE A 918 -41.41 -33.61 -42.46
C ILE A 918 -41.63 -33.42 -40.95
N GLU A 919 -42.86 -33.57 -40.48
CA GLU A 919 -43.20 -33.46 -39.06
C GLU A 919 -42.34 -34.40 -38.21
N GLN A 920 -42.29 -35.69 -38.56
CA GLN A 920 -41.49 -36.70 -37.85
C GLN A 920 -40.00 -36.37 -37.84
N PHE A 921 -39.46 -35.86 -38.94
CA PHE A 921 -38.05 -35.44 -39.01
C PHE A 921 -37.79 -34.27 -38.06
N LEU A 922 -38.63 -33.24 -38.09
CA LEU A 922 -38.49 -32.05 -37.25
C LEU A 922 -38.60 -32.42 -35.77
N THR A 923 -39.62 -33.18 -35.38
CA THR A 923 -39.81 -33.61 -33.98
C THR A 923 -38.64 -34.47 -33.47
N ARG A 924 -38.12 -35.39 -34.31
CA ARG A 924 -37.08 -36.34 -33.89
C ARG A 924 -35.66 -35.75 -33.89
N GLN A 925 -35.33 -34.94 -34.91
CA GLN A 925 -33.96 -34.46 -35.11
C GLN A 925 -33.75 -33.02 -34.64
N LEU A 926 -34.82 -32.23 -34.52
CA LEU A 926 -34.76 -30.81 -34.18
C LEU A 926 -35.66 -30.42 -33.00
N GLY A 927 -36.28 -31.37 -32.29
CA GLY A 927 -37.28 -31.08 -31.25
C GLY A 927 -36.78 -30.23 -30.06
N GLY A 928 -35.47 -30.18 -29.82
CA GLY A 928 -34.83 -29.31 -28.84
C GLY A 928 -34.48 -27.91 -29.36
N ILE A 929 -34.48 -27.69 -30.69
CA ILE A 929 -34.18 -26.38 -31.31
C ILE A 929 -35.44 -25.75 -31.93
N LEU A 930 -36.38 -26.57 -32.37
CA LEU A 930 -37.63 -26.17 -32.98
C LEU A 930 -38.76 -26.78 -32.17
N HIS A 931 -39.71 -25.93 -31.78
CA HIS A 931 -40.94 -26.38 -31.16
C HIS A 931 -42.15 -25.86 -31.94
N LYS A 932 -43.27 -26.56 -31.79
CA LYS A 932 -44.50 -26.25 -32.48
C LYS A 932 -45.34 -25.29 -31.62
N ALA A 933 -45.44 -24.04 -32.04
CA ALA A 933 -46.29 -23.01 -31.44
C ALA A 933 -47.60 -22.93 -32.24
N GLY A 934 -48.65 -23.62 -31.78
CA GLY A 934 -49.90 -23.78 -32.54
C GLY A 934 -49.67 -24.62 -33.80
N ASN A 935 -49.83 -24.01 -34.98
CA ASN A 935 -49.54 -24.66 -36.28
C ASN A 935 -48.29 -24.07 -36.97
N GLN A 936 -47.39 -23.45 -36.22
CA GLN A 936 -46.13 -22.94 -36.76
C GLN A 936 -44.94 -23.49 -35.99
N TRP A 937 -43.91 -23.86 -36.71
CA TRP A 937 -42.58 -24.19 -36.22
C TRP A 937 -41.81 -22.92 -35.92
N VAL A 938 -41.39 -22.78 -34.66
CA VAL A 938 -40.66 -21.62 -34.13
C VAL A 938 -39.37 -22.10 -33.46
N VAL A 939 -38.34 -21.26 -33.52
CA VAL A 939 -37.03 -21.53 -32.90
C VAL A 939 -37.12 -21.39 -31.39
N ASP A 940 -36.58 -22.37 -30.67
CA ASP A 940 -36.33 -22.28 -29.23
C ASP A 940 -35.12 -21.36 -28.98
N GLU A 941 -35.37 -20.20 -28.39
CA GLU A 941 -34.35 -19.18 -28.11
C GLU A 941 -33.31 -19.60 -27.08
N VAL A 942 -33.58 -20.63 -26.27
CA VAL A 942 -32.66 -21.10 -25.22
C VAL A 942 -31.64 -22.07 -25.80
N ASN A 943 -32.13 -23.06 -26.54
CA ASN A 943 -31.35 -24.18 -27.06
C ASN A 943 -30.84 -23.95 -28.50
N GLY A 944 -31.46 -23.04 -29.25
CA GLY A 944 -31.03 -22.64 -30.60
C GLY A 944 -29.87 -21.64 -30.64
N GLN A 945 -29.31 -21.25 -29.49
CA GLN A 945 -28.19 -20.32 -29.46
C GLN A 945 -26.92 -20.95 -30.04
N GLY A 946 -26.30 -20.23 -30.97
CA GLY A 946 -25.11 -20.68 -31.70
C GLY A 946 -25.41 -21.38 -33.03
N VAL A 947 -26.68 -21.61 -33.37
CA VAL A 947 -27.10 -22.20 -34.64
C VAL A 947 -27.99 -21.22 -35.42
N GLN A 948 -27.60 -20.88 -36.65
CA GLN A 948 -28.41 -20.02 -37.51
C GLN A 948 -29.29 -20.86 -38.44
N ILE A 949 -30.58 -20.90 -38.15
CA ILE A 949 -31.58 -21.57 -39.00
C ILE A 949 -31.84 -20.72 -40.24
N ASN A 950 -31.90 -21.37 -41.39
CA ASN A 950 -32.22 -20.75 -42.67
C ASN A 950 -33.66 -20.22 -42.64
N PRO A 951 -33.88 -18.90 -42.81
CA PRO A 951 -35.22 -18.33 -42.76
C PRO A 951 -36.13 -18.85 -43.88
N ASP A 952 -35.58 -19.18 -45.06
CA ASP A 952 -36.35 -19.74 -46.16
C ASP A 952 -36.87 -21.14 -45.82
N PHE A 953 -36.08 -21.92 -45.08
CA PHE A 953 -36.50 -23.23 -44.56
C PHE A 953 -37.68 -23.10 -43.61
N LEU A 954 -37.58 -22.21 -42.61
CA LEU A 954 -38.68 -21.95 -41.66
C LEU A 954 -39.96 -21.49 -42.38
N LYS A 955 -39.83 -20.58 -43.34
CA LYS A 955 -40.97 -20.11 -44.14
C LYS A 955 -41.61 -21.26 -44.92
N ALA A 956 -40.81 -22.11 -45.54
CA ALA A 956 -41.29 -23.24 -46.34
C ALA A 956 -42.04 -24.29 -45.49
N ILE A 957 -41.48 -24.71 -44.35
CA ILE A 957 -42.14 -25.69 -43.48
C ILE A 957 -43.43 -25.13 -42.87
N ASN A 958 -43.46 -23.84 -42.51
CA ASN A 958 -44.65 -23.19 -41.97
C ASN A 958 -45.76 -23.06 -43.02
N GLN A 959 -45.39 -22.77 -44.27
CA GLN A 959 -46.34 -22.80 -45.38
C GLN A 959 -46.95 -24.20 -45.59
N LEU A 960 -46.14 -25.26 -45.51
CA LEU A 960 -46.63 -26.64 -45.62
C LEU A 960 -47.47 -27.06 -44.41
N SER A 961 -47.15 -26.60 -43.19
CA SER A 961 -47.93 -26.86 -41.98
C SER A 961 -49.32 -26.21 -42.06
N GLN A 962 -49.40 -24.96 -42.55
CA GLN A 962 -50.67 -24.27 -42.79
C GLN A 962 -51.53 -25.00 -43.84
N LEU A 963 -50.90 -25.51 -44.90
CA LEU A 963 -51.61 -26.28 -45.92
C LEU A 963 -52.09 -27.63 -45.38
N SER A 964 -51.30 -28.27 -44.52
CA SER A 964 -51.66 -29.54 -43.90
C SER A 964 -52.95 -29.42 -43.09
N ASP A 965 -53.05 -28.40 -42.24
CA ASP A 965 -54.26 -28.13 -41.46
C ASP A 965 -55.46 -27.85 -42.37
N LEU A 966 -55.26 -27.15 -43.49
CA LEU A 966 -56.34 -26.87 -44.44
C LEU A 966 -56.85 -28.12 -45.17
N LEU A 967 -55.97 -29.06 -45.53
CA LEU A 967 -56.32 -30.24 -46.32
C LEU A 967 -56.72 -31.46 -45.48
N PHE A 968 -56.37 -31.46 -44.19
CA PHE A 968 -56.52 -32.61 -43.30
C PHE A 968 -57.16 -32.25 -41.95
N ALA A 969 -57.82 -31.10 -41.82
CA ALA A 969 -58.44 -30.59 -40.58
C ALA A 969 -59.26 -31.64 -39.81
N ASP A 970 -60.11 -32.38 -40.51
CA ASP A 970 -61.06 -33.34 -39.91
C ASP A 970 -60.58 -34.80 -40.04
N GLY A 971 -59.29 -35.03 -40.34
CA GLY A 971 -58.73 -36.35 -40.64
C GLY A 971 -59.11 -36.92 -42.02
N SER A 972 -60.11 -36.31 -42.69
CA SER A 972 -60.47 -36.59 -44.09
C SER A 972 -59.59 -35.82 -45.07
N GLN A 973 -59.42 -36.33 -46.29
CA GLN A 973 -58.64 -35.65 -47.33
C GLN A 973 -59.53 -34.67 -48.09
N GLY A 974 -59.12 -33.41 -48.16
CA GLY A 974 -59.79 -32.38 -48.95
C GLY A 974 -60.35 -31.24 -48.10
N LEU A 975 -61.06 -30.33 -48.75
CA LEU A 975 -61.64 -29.14 -48.14
C LEU A 975 -63.06 -28.90 -48.64
N ARG A 976 -63.80 -28.08 -47.89
CA ARG A 976 -65.12 -27.58 -48.26
C ARG A 976 -65.08 -26.06 -48.44
N PHE A 977 -65.87 -25.58 -49.39
CA PHE A 977 -66.05 -24.16 -49.65
C PHE A 977 -67.42 -23.95 -50.27
N GLU A 978 -67.86 -22.70 -50.34
CA GLU A 978 -69.12 -22.38 -50.99
C GLU A 978 -68.93 -21.33 -52.07
N LEU A 979 -69.70 -21.44 -53.13
CA LEU A 979 -69.77 -20.46 -54.20
C LEU A 979 -71.18 -19.89 -54.28
N ARG A 980 -71.24 -18.58 -54.51
CA ARG A 980 -72.46 -17.87 -54.88
C ARG A 980 -72.22 -17.15 -56.20
N ALA A 981 -72.92 -17.56 -57.25
CA ALA A 981 -72.89 -16.87 -58.53
C ALA A 981 -73.52 -15.48 -58.39
N ARG A 982 -72.98 -14.50 -59.13
CA ARG A 982 -73.49 -13.13 -59.17
C ARG A 982 -74.03 -12.80 -60.55
N ALA A 983 -75.12 -12.04 -60.60
CA ALA A 983 -75.63 -11.51 -61.86
C ALA A 983 -74.60 -10.57 -62.51
N VAL A 984 -74.39 -10.76 -63.81
CA VAL A 984 -73.48 -9.95 -64.65
C VAL A 984 -74.29 -9.48 -65.84
N ARG A 985 -74.15 -8.19 -66.18
CA ARG A 985 -74.82 -7.60 -67.34
C ARG A 985 -74.49 -8.40 -68.61
N ASP A 986 -75.48 -8.62 -69.46
CA ASP A 986 -75.38 -9.31 -70.75
C ASP A 986 -75.04 -10.82 -70.69
N VAL A 987 -74.99 -11.42 -69.49
CA VAL A 987 -74.86 -12.87 -69.28
C VAL A 987 -76.24 -13.46 -68.92
N VAL A 988 -76.72 -14.40 -69.73
CA VAL A 988 -78.02 -15.07 -69.54
C VAL A 988 -77.90 -16.22 -68.54
N GLU A 989 -76.86 -17.04 -68.69
CA GLU A 989 -76.69 -18.26 -67.89
C GLU A 989 -75.22 -18.61 -67.74
N THR A 990 -74.83 -19.10 -66.57
CA THR A 990 -73.57 -19.81 -66.32
C THR A 990 -73.84 -21.20 -65.77
N ASP A 991 -73.15 -22.21 -66.31
CA ASP A 991 -73.18 -23.58 -65.80
C ASP A 991 -71.75 -23.98 -65.42
N LEU A 992 -71.50 -24.04 -64.11
CA LEU A 992 -70.23 -24.43 -63.50
C LEU A 992 -70.36 -25.82 -62.89
N THR A 993 -69.58 -26.77 -63.39
CA THR A 993 -69.47 -28.11 -62.78
C THR A 993 -68.08 -28.28 -62.17
N ILE A 994 -68.01 -28.61 -60.87
CA ILE A 994 -66.76 -28.91 -60.14
C ILE A 994 -66.86 -30.35 -59.61
N ASP A 995 -66.03 -31.25 -60.11
CA ASP A 995 -66.00 -32.67 -59.73
C ASP A 995 -67.40 -33.32 -59.74
N GLY A 996 -68.21 -32.99 -60.76
CA GLY A 996 -69.60 -33.45 -60.90
C GLY A 996 -70.65 -32.64 -60.13
N GLN A 997 -70.26 -31.74 -59.22
CA GLN A 997 -71.17 -30.84 -58.49
C GLN A 997 -71.51 -29.63 -59.36
N LYS A 998 -72.78 -29.44 -59.73
CA LYS A 998 -73.22 -28.39 -60.67
C LYS A 998 -73.80 -27.17 -59.97
N LEU A 999 -73.34 -25.98 -60.34
CA LEU A 999 -73.91 -24.67 -60.01
C LEU A 999 -74.35 -24.00 -61.32
N ARG A 1000 -75.64 -24.13 -61.61
CA ARG A 1000 -76.31 -23.47 -62.73
C ARG A 1000 -76.97 -22.18 -62.24
N TYR A 1001 -76.66 -21.06 -62.89
CA TYR A 1001 -77.19 -19.75 -62.54
C TYR A 1001 -77.68 -19.00 -63.76
N PHE A 1002 -78.96 -18.64 -63.78
CA PHE A 1002 -79.63 -17.95 -64.89
C PHE A 1002 -80.30 -16.64 -64.42
N ASN A 1003 -79.60 -15.89 -63.57
CA ASN A 1003 -80.08 -14.62 -62.97
C ASN A 1003 -81.30 -14.75 -62.03
N GLN A 1004 -81.47 -15.94 -61.44
CA GLN A 1004 -82.41 -16.17 -60.34
C GLN A 1004 -81.91 -15.59 -59.01
N MET A 1005 -82.71 -15.69 -57.93
CA MET A 1005 -82.29 -15.28 -56.59
C MET A 1005 -81.00 -16.01 -56.18
N GLU A 1006 -79.99 -15.26 -55.76
CA GLU A 1006 -78.66 -15.79 -55.46
C GLU A 1006 -78.67 -16.63 -54.17
N SER A 1007 -78.16 -17.87 -54.24
CA SER A 1007 -77.99 -18.75 -53.09
C SER A 1007 -76.54 -19.24 -52.98
N TRP A 1008 -76.12 -19.56 -51.76
CA TRP A 1008 -74.84 -20.24 -51.52
C TRP A 1008 -74.98 -21.72 -51.86
N GLN A 1009 -74.00 -22.25 -52.59
CA GLN A 1009 -73.88 -23.68 -52.85
C GLN A 1009 -72.56 -24.18 -52.28
N SER A 1010 -72.63 -25.22 -51.45
CA SER A 1010 -71.46 -25.89 -50.89
C SER A 1010 -70.85 -26.87 -51.89
N PHE A 1011 -69.52 -26.89 -51.92
CA PHE A 1011 -68.66 -27.71 -52.74
C PHE A 1011 -67.63 -28.42 -51.87
N ARG A 1012 -67.37 -29.68 -52.20
CA ARG A 1012 -66.25 -30.46 -51.65
C ARG A 1012 -65.19 -30.68 -52.72
N TRP A 1013 -63.92 -30.50 -52.36
CA TRP A 1013 -62.78 -30.81 -53.22
C TRP A 1013 -61.73 -31.64 -52.47
N PRO A 1014 -61.22 -32.75 -53.06
CA PRO A 1014 -61.75 -33.40 -54.27
C PRO A 1014 -63.17 -33.94 -54.08
N GLY A 1015 -64.00 -33.88 -55.13
CA GLY A 1015 -65.35 -34.44 -55.13
C GLY A 1015 -65.38 -35.97 -55.35
N GLU A 1016 -66.52 -36.59 -55.02
CA GLU A 1016 -66.75 -38.02 -55.22
C GLU A 1016 -67.23 -38.31 -56.65
N THR A 1017 -66.31 -38.32 -57.62
CA THR A 1017 -66.60 -38.56 -59.05
C THR A 1017 -65.52 -39.41 -59.72
N TYR A 1018 -65.91 -40.15 -60.75
CA TYR A 1018 -64.98 -40.90 -61.61
C TYR A 1018 -64.30 -40.02 -62.69
N LYS A 1019 -64.84 -38.82 -62.94
CA LYS A 1019 -64.29 -37.83 -63.88
C LYS A 1019 -64.09 -36.49 -63.15
N PRO A 1020 -63.01 -36.35 -62.36
CA PRO A 1020 -62.71 -35.11 -61.65
C PRO A 1020 -62.27 -34.02 -62.63
N GLY A 1021 -62.62 -32.78 -62.31
CA GLY A 1021 -62.34 -31.62 -63.14
C GLY A 1021 -63.35 -30.50 -63.00
N VAL A 1022 -63.05 -29.37 -63.63
CA VAL A 1022 -63.92 -28.19 -63.66
C VAL A 1022 -64.28 -27.83 -65.09
N MET A 1023 -65.58 -27.76 -65.35
CA MET A 1023 -66.12 -27.28 -66.64
C MET A 1023 -66.99 -26.06 -66.38
N LEU A 1024 -66.68 -24.97 -67.08
CA LEU A 1024 -67.49 -23.75 -67.02
C LEU A 1024 -68.00 -23.41 -68.41
N THR A 1025 -69.31 -23.27 -68.55
CA THR A 1025 -69.93 -22.72 -69.76
C THR A 1025 -70.72 -21.45 -69.44
N TRP A 1026 -70.82 -20.54 -70.39
CA TRP A 1026 -71.65 -19.34 -70.27
C TRP A 1026 -72.43 -19.07 -71.54
N THR A 1027 -73.62 -18.49 -71.37
CA THR A 1027 -74.50 -18.04 -72.44
C THR A 1027 -74.70 -16.53 -72.27
N SER A 1028 -74.58 -15.77 -73.35
CA SER A 1028 -74.75 -14.32 -73.36
C SER A 1028 -76.04 -13.94 -74.10
N VAL A 1029 -76.47 -12.68 -74.01
CA VAL A 1029 -77.64 -12.20 -74.77
C VAL A 1029 -77.42 -12.25 -76.29
N ASN A 1030 -76.17 -12.21 -76.75
CA ASN A 1030 -75.80 -12.13 -78.17
C ASN A 1030 -75.34 -13.47 -78.77
N ALA A 1031 -75.13 -14.50 -77.96
CA ALA A 1031 -74.58 -15.79 -78.41
C ALA A 1031 -74.97 -16.93 -77.46
N GLY A 1032 -75.20 -18.11 -78.03
CA GLY A 1032 -75.52 -19.35 -77.30
C GLY A 1032 -74.40 -19.84 -76.36
N ALA A 1033 -74.63 -21.02 -75.75
CA ALA A 1033 -73.71 -21.60 -74.78
C ALA A 1033 -72.31 -21.84 -75.35
N ARG A 1034 -71.28 -21.33 -74.66
CA ARG A 1034 -69.86 -21.47 -75.02
C ARG A 1034 -69.06 -21.99 -73.84
N LEU A 1035 -67.99 -22.73 -74.14
CA LEU A 1035 -67.07 -23.29 -73.15
C LEU A 1035 -66.01 -22.26 -72.75
N PHE A 1036 -65.94 -21.90 -71.47
CA PHE A 1036 -64.90 -21.02 -70.93
C PHE A 1036 -63.60 -21.79 -70.73
N GLY A 1037 -63.71 -22.99 -70.18
CA GLY A 1037 -62.60 -23.91 -70.02
C GLY A 1037 -63.05 -25.24 -69.46
N ASP A 1038 -62.30 -26.27 -69.83
CA ASP A 1038 -62.44 -27.64 -69.33
C ASP A 1038 -61.10 -28.07 -68.70
N TYR A 1039 -61.06 -28.09 -67.38
CA TYR A 1039 -59.88 -28.38 -66.58
C TYR A 1039 -60.01 -29.77 -65.98
N GLN A 1040 -59.52 -30.78 -66.70
CA GLN A 1040 -59.58 -32.17 -66.30
C GLN A 1040 -58.60 -32.49 -65.15
N GLY A 1041 -58.93 -33.49 -64.34
CA GLY A 1041 -58.07 -33.99 -63.26
C GLY A 1041 -58.46 -33.48 -61.88
N ASN A 1042 -57.88 -34.09 -60.84
CA ASN A 1042 -58.17 -33.74 -59.44
C ASN A 1042 -57.76 -32.31 -59.12
N TRP A 1043 -56.76 -31.75 -59.81
CA TRP A 1043 -56.33 -30.37 -59.63
C TRP A 1043 -57.01 -29.37 -60.57
N GLY A 1044 -58.04 -29.82 -61.31
CA GLY A 1044 -58.82 -28.98 -62.22
C GLY A 1044 -59.39 -27.73 -61.54
N LEU A 1045 -59.84 -27.84 -60.29
CA LEU A 1045 -60.31 -26.69 -59.49
C LEU A 1045 -59.21 -25.64 -59.32
N ILE A 1046 -57.99 -26.07 -59.01
CA ILE A 1046 -56.88 -25.15 -58.75
C ILE A 1046 -56.40 -24.54 -60.07
N ARG A 1047 -56.44 -25.29 -61.18
CA ARG A 1047 -56.17 -24.76 -62.53
C ARG A 1047 -57.20 -23.72 -62.96
N TRP A 1048 -58.48 -23.96 -62.65
CA TRP A 1048 -59.56 -23.00 -62.90
C TRP A 1048 -59.41 -21.75 -62.02
N LEU A 1049 -59.26 -21.89 -60.70
CA LEU A 1049 -59.05 -20.77 -59.79
C LEU A 1049 -57.83 -19.93 -60.14
N ALA A 1050 -56.78 -20.53 -60.70
CA ALA A 1050 -55.60 -19.83 -61.19
C ALA A 1050 -55.88 -18.85 -62.34
N GLN A 1051 -56.98 -19.01 -63.08
CA GLN A 1051 -57.44 -18.07 -64.12
C GLN A 1051 -58.26 -16.91 -63.56
N ALA A 1052 -58.74 -17.03 -62.31
CA ALA A 1052 -59.56 -16.02 -61.69
C ALA A 1052 -58.71 -14.85 -61.19
N LYS A 1053 -59.21 -13.63 -61.36
CA LYS A 1053 -58.78 -12.51 -60.52
C LYS A 1053 -59.54 -12.61 -59.18
N ALA A 1054 -58.83 -13.02 -58.12
CA ALA A 1054 -59.39 -13.12 -56.78
C ALA A 1054 -59.18 -11.82 -55.99
N GLU A 1055 -60.28 -11.17 -55.57
CA GLU A 1055 -60.27 -9.97 -54.74
C GLU A 1055 -60.83 -10.32 -53.35
N ARG A 1056 -60.04 -10.09 -52.29
CA ARG A 1056 -60.49 -10.35 -50.91
C ARG A 1056 -61.57 -9.34 -50.51
N LEU A 1057 -62.73 -9.84 -50.09
CA LEU A 1057 -63.83 -9.01 -49.59
C LEU A 1057 -63.79 -8.87 -48.07
N ASP A 1058 -63.55 -9.96 -47.35
CA ASP A 1058 -63.33 -9.99 -45.91
C ASP A 1058 -62.43 -11.18 -45.50
N GLU A 1059 -62.49 -11.65 -44.25
CA GLU A 1059 -61.65 -12.75 -43.76
C GLU A 1059 -61.94 -14.12 -44.41
N SER A 1060 -63.19 -14.39 -44.80
CA SER A 1060 -63.61 -15.70 -45.34
C SER A 1060 -64.25 -15.62 -46.72
N ARG A 1061 -64.42 -14.42 -47.30
CA ARG A 1061 -65.05 -14.22 -48.61
C ARG A 1061 -64.13 -13.57 -49.63
N TYR A 1062 -64.12 -14.14 -50.83
CA TYR A 1062 -63.35 -13.68 -51.98
C TYR A 1062 -64.27 -13.50 -53.18
N ARG A 1063 -64.11 -12.41 -53.92
CA ARG A 1063 -64.73 -12.21 -55.23
C ARG A 1063 -63.83 -12.81 -56.29
N LEU A 1064 -64.36 -13.77 -57.04
CA LEU A 1064 -63.68 -14.41 -58.16
C LEU A 1064 -64.23 -13.83 -59.46
N ILE A 1065 -63.37 -13.23 -60.27
CA ILE A 1065 -63.74 -12.64 -61.56
C ILE A 1065 -63.00 -13.38 -62.67
N PHE A 1066 -63.75 -13.94 -63.61
CA PHE A 1066 -63.24 -14.61 -64.80
C PHE A 1066 -63.63 -13.81 -66.04
N THR A 1067 -62.64 -13.31 -66.77
CA THR A 1067 -62.89 -12.57 -68.01
C THR A 1067 -63.07 -13.56 -69.16
N ALA A 1068 -64.31 -13.69 -69.64
CA ALA A 1068 -64.62 -14.54 -70.78
C ALA A 1068 -63.99 -13.99 -72.09
N PRO A 1069 -63.80 -14.82 -73.13
CA PRO A 1069 -63.24 -14.40 -74.42
C PRO A 1069 -63.93 -13.22 -75.12
N ASP A 1070 -65.21 -12.97 -74.81
CA ASP A 1070 -65.99 -11.82 -75.29
C ASP A 1070 -65.90 -10.59 -74.38
N GLY A 1071 -65.04 -10.63 -73.35
CA GLY A 1071 -64.81 -9.55 -72.40
C GLY A 1071 -65.75 -9.52 -71.20
N LEU A 1072 -66.72 -10.43 -71.11
CA LEU A 1072 -67.71 -10.44 -70.02
C LEU A 1072 -67.09 -10.96 -68.70
N PRO A 1073 -67.28 -10.27 -67.55
CA PRO A 1073 -66.67 -10.65 -66.28
C PRO A 1073 -67.57 -11.61 -65.49
N LEU A 1074 -67.47 -12.91 -65.75
CA LEU A 1074 -68.20 -13.95 -65.01
C LEU A 1074 -67.77 -13.93 -63.53
N THR A 1075 -68.72 -13.70 -62.61
CA THR A 1075 -68.41 -13.36 -61.22
C THR A 1075 -69.03 -14.34 -60.23
N TRP A 1076 -68.21 -14.82 -59.28
CA TRP A 1076 -68.65 -15.59 -58.11
C TRP A 1076 -68.13 -14.96 -56.82
N ILE A 1077 -68.83 -15.20 -55.72
CA ILE A 1077 -68.31 -14.96 -54.38
C ILE A 1077 -68.01 -16.34 -53.78
N LEU A 1078 -66.74 -16.58 -53.47
CA LEU A 1078 -66.23 -17.72 -52.73
C LEU A 1078 -66.32 -17.43 -51.24
N ARG A 1079 -66.83 -18.39 -50.47
CA ARG A 1079 -66.78 -18.40 -49.01
C ARG A 1079 -66.00 -19.63 -48.54
N THR A 1080 -65.04 -19.42 -47.65
CA THR A 1080 -64.12 -20.45 -47.14
C THR A 1080 -64.42 -20.76 -45.67
N GLU A 1081 -64.27 -22.02 -45.27
CA GLU A 1081 -64.44 -22.43 -43.86
C GLU A 1081 -63.18 -22.13 -43.03
N LEU A 1082 -61.99 -22.36 -43.61
CA LEU A 1082 -60.70 -22.14 -42.98
C LEU A 1082 -59.75 -21.41 -43.93
N GLY A 1083 -59.13 -20.33 -43.45
CA GLY A 1083 -58.13 -19.55 -44.18
C GLY A 1083 -58.58 -19.12 -45.57
N GLU A 1084 -57.69 -19.21 -46.55
CA GLU A 1084 -57.96 -18.88 -47.96
C GLU A 1084 -58.70 -20.02 -48.71
N GLY A 1085 -59.10 -21.10 -48.01
CA GLY A 1085 -59.76 -22.26 -48.62
C GLY A 1085 -58.99 -22.82 -49.83
N PRO A 1086 -59.64 -23.10 -50.96
CA PRO A 1086 -58.95 -23.66 -52.13
C PRO A 1086 -57.93 -22.68 -52.76
N LEU A 1087 -57.98 -21.38 -52.46
CA LEU A 1087 -56.97 -20.43 -52.97
C LEU A 1087 -55.60 -20.62 -52.32
N ALA A 1088 -55.52 -21.18 -51.09
CA ALA A 1088 -54.26 -21.46 -50.41
C ALA A 1088 -53.34 -22.41 -51.23
N LEU A 1089 -53.94 -23.32 -52.00
CA LEU A 1089 -53.23 -24.27 -52.86
C LEU A 1089 -52.49 -23.59 -54.02
N LEU A 1090 -52.89 -22.37 -54.42
CA LEU A 1090 -52.17 -21.59 -55.42
C LEU A 1090 -50.77 -21.20 -54.96
N LYS A 1091 -50.53 -21.12 -53.64
CA LYS A 1091 -49.19 -20.84 -53.07
C LYS A 1091 -48.19 -21.97 -53.29
N LEU A 1092 -48.63 -23.16 -53.72
CA LEU A 1092 -47.74 -24.25 -54.12
C LEU A 1092 -47.10 -24.03 -55.49
N ARG A 1093 -47.63 -23.11 -56.30
CA ARG A 1093 -47.06 -22.80 -57.61
C ARG A 1093 -45.66 -22.19 -57.44
N GLY A 1094 -44.66 -22.85 -58.03
CA GLY A 1094 -43.26 -22.43 -57.89
C GLY A 1094 -42.64 -22.70 -56.51
N PHE A 1095 -43.35 -23.37 -55.60
CA PHE A 1095 -42.80 -23.76 -54.30
C PHE A 1095 -41.65 -24.76 -54.49
N LYS A 1096 -40.54 -24.51 -53.79
CA LYS A 1096 -39.38 -25.41 -53.70
C LYS A 1096 -39.02 -25.62 -52.24
N LEU A 1097 -38.73 -26.86 -51.87
CA LEU A 1097 -38.30 -27.17 -50.52
C LEU A 1097 -36.80 -26.82 -50.35
N PRO A 1098 -36.42 -25.97 -49.38
CA PRO A 1098 -35.02 -25.58 -49.19
C PRO A 1098 -34.11 -26.76 -48.85
N LYS A 1099 -32.90 -26.78 -49.43
CA LYS A 1099 -31.92 -27.87 -49.25
C LYS A 1099 -31.20 -27.84 -47.90
N ASN A 1100 -31.16 -26.70 -47.22
CA ASN A 1100 -30.41 -26.54 -45.97
C ASN A 1100 -31.32 -26.02 -44.87
N ILE A 1101 -31.28 -26.69 -43.72
CA ILE A 1101 -31.92 -26.28 -42.46
C ILE A 1101 -31.12 -25.13 -41.84
N PHE A 1102 -29.79 -25.25 -41.84
CA PHE A 1102 -28.89 -24.27 -41.24
C PHE A 1102 -28.10 -23.50 -42.31
N VAL A 1103 -27.81 -22.23 -42.06
CA VAL A 1103 -27.01 -21.38 -42.95
C VAL A 1103 -25.56 -21.87 -42.92
N VAL A 1104 -25.08 -22.41 -44.04
CA VAL A 1104 -23.67 -22.75 -44.22
C VAL A 1104 -22.98 -21.51 -44.80
N THR A 1105 -22.19 -20.81 -44.00
CA THR A 1105 -21.28 -19.80 -44.55
C THR A 1105 -20.20 -20.56 -45.33
N PRO A 1106 -20.02 -20.34 -46.64
CA PRO A 1106 -19.00 -21.04 -47.40
C PRO A 1106 -17.63 -20.67 -46.83
N GLY A 1107 -17.01 -21.59 -46.10
CA GLY A 1107 -15.60 -21.50 -45.77
C GLY A 1107 -14.81 -21.70 -47.04
N ASN A 1108 -13.89 -20.77 -47.35
CA ASN A 1108 -12.91 -20.93 -48.41
C ASN A 1108 -12.13 -22.23 -48.18
N HIS A 1109 -12.55 -23.30 -48.83
CA HIS A 1109 -11.68 -24.44 -49.09
C HIS A 1109 -10.74 -24.03 -50.21
N THR A 1110 -9.65 -23.34 -49.86
CA THR A 1110 -8.49 -23.26 -50.75
C THR A 1110 -7.94 -24.68 -50.83
N THR A 1111 -8.22 -25.37 -51.94
CA THR A 1111 -7.57 -26.63 -52.28
C THR A 1111 -6.07 -26.34 -52.39
N ILE A 1112 -5.31 -26.74 -51.36
CA ILE A 1112 -3.85 -26.75 -51.45
C ILE A 1112 -3.51 -27.84 -52.46
N SER A 1113 -3.27 -27.41 -53.71
CA SER A 1113 -2.56 -28.24 -54.68
C SER A 1113 -1.13 -28.34 -54.19
N ALA A 1114 -0.62 -29.58 -54.10
CA ALA A 1114 0.76 -29.85 -53.75
C ALA A 1114 1.71 -29.03 -54.64
N VAL A 1115 2.50 -28.16 -54.03
CA VAL A 1115 3.64 -27.50 -54.66
C VAL A 1115 4.86 -28.33 -54.29
N ASN A 1116 5.57 -28.77 -55.34
CA ASN A 1116 6.88 -29.41 -55.24
C ASN A 1116 7.86 -28.53 -54.47
N ASP A 1117 8.56 -29.13 -53.52
CA ASP A 1117 9.86 -28.67 -53.05
C ASP A 1117 10.87 -28.87 -54.18
N ASP A 1118 11.17 -27.78 -54.89
CA ASP A 1118 12.46 -27.52 -55.54
C ASP A 1118 12.35 -26.15 -56.22
N ASP A 1119 12.62 -25.08 -55.47
CA ASP A 1119 13.40 -23.94 -55.98
C ASP A 1119 13.54 -22.83 -54.92
N LEU A 1120 14.73 -22.22 -54.94
CA LEU A 1120 15.13 -20.93 -54.36
C LEU A 1120 15.88 -20.94 -53.02
N ILE A 1121 17.13 -21.35 -53.14
CA ILE A 1121 18.32 -20.60 -52.69
C ILE A 1121 18.24 -19.14 -53.20
N THR A 1122 18.74 -18.18 -52.40
CA THR A 1122 18.88 -16.69 -52.61
C THR A 1122 17.57 -15.91 -52.53
N GLU A 1123 17.37 -14.88 -51.69
CA GLU A 1123 18.22 -13.80 -51.14
C GLU A 1123 18.02 -13.53 -49.63
#